data_AF-A0A3S0EHP8-F1
#
_entry.id   AF-A0A3S0EHP8-F1
#
_cell.length_a   1.000
_cell.length_b   1.000
_cell.length_c   1.000
_cell.angle_alpha   90.00
_cell.angle_beta   90.00
_cell.angle_gamma   90.00
#
_symmetry.space_group_name_H-M   'P 1'
#
loop_
_entity.id
_entity.type
_entity.pdbx_description
1 polymer ?
#
loop_
_entity_poly.entity_id
_entity_poly.type
_entity_poly.pdbx_seq_one_letter_code
_entity_poly.pdbx_strand_id
1 'polypeptide(L)'
;MFKLFKLQQGINYEQASEIIGNHFSEVQDKLLNFLQLANQSQTSELLAASIEQKAVSLQPIPFSNAVNFAKNKKFLPYAIIPILLLILFFVTGNSEIISKSFTRVVNYETKFAPPAPFEFVVLNKSLTAQQNSDFVLQVKTQGKVMPENVAIQIGAEEYFLQNTKPGVFEYTFSKLSKDVTFSLLANGLNSKEYQINVVNVPTIANFEMVLQYPSYLGKKSEVIQGTGNAVVPEGTVVNWRINALATDQVSFKSNNQVSVFANKENNFSLSRRITDNLNYEVITSNRNINEFEKLSYQIAIIKDQYPTISVQIAPDSLKLKSKMLIGQVSDDHGLSKLQVVFYPKGNPNAVRKANLSIKNQAVDQFIYSFPNGLSIEQGVNYEYYFEVFDNDVVNNFKSTKSSVFVHYELTEEQKVDKQIQEQNQNINSLEKSLQNQEKQLSELDKLQKMNKEKATLDFKDQKKVEDFIKRQKQQDEMMKEFTKKLTDNLEEFNPKSQDKDKEELLRRLEEAEKQAEKNEKLLKELEELSKKLEKDQLFDKAEKLKQNAKNQQQNLEQLVELTKRFYVEQKAEQIADKLDKLAEKEDKLAEDAKENSKENQDAINKEFEVIQKELQELDKENKDLKAPMDIPNDKNEQEDVKKDMEKASEELQKQNQQKAKPKQKSAAAKMKQMSQTMAQSMQSGEMEQMQEDAKLLRQILDNLLAFSFDEEGLIKTTNATQTRSLQLNKVLKKQQDLKLQFKHVDDSLFAVALRNSKITETILNEVGEIHYNLDKTLETLADNNIQKGASHQQYVLTSANRLADYLSNVQSEMNMEMQGQGSGKGKPKPGQGKGGMQLPDIIKQQEGLGEKMKDGMKPGDKPGDKPGEKSGQGKQKGQSGENGEEGENGSEGNAGKVLEILKEQQQLRDALQKALEKEGMTGQGQNALNQMKDIEKQLINKGFKNETLQKMLNLKYELLKLEKAIQQQGEDTKRQSKTNDKNYNGSSTPLSKELKDYLNSVEILNRQSLPLQPNFNQKVQNYFKGND
;
A
#
# COMPACT_ATOMS: atom_id res chain seq x y z
N MET A 1 -33.32 -145.70 -22.78
CA MET A 1 -32.41 -144.61 -23.21
C MET A 1 -30.97 -145.10 -23.37
N PHE A 2 -30.28 -145.61 -22.35
CA PHE A 2 -28.85 -145.98 -22.49
C PHE A 2 -28.51 -147.01 -23.59
N LYS A 3 -29.34 -148.04 -23.79
CA LYS A 3 -29.20 -148.97 -24.94
C LYS A 3 -29.48 -148.31 -26.31
N LEU A 4 -30.32 -147.26 -26.34
CA LEU A 4 -30.69 -146.49 -27.54
C LEU A 4 -29.57 -145.50 -27.94
N PHE A 5 -28.88 -144.92 -26.95
CA PHE A 5 -27.70 -144.08 -27.15
C PHE A 5 -26.38 -144.89 -27.23
N LYS A 6 -26.46 -146.22 -27.38
CA LYS A 6 -25.31 -147.13 -27.46
C LYS A 6 -24.31 -147.04 -26.29
N LEU A 7 -24.75 -146.53 -25.14
CA LEU A 7 -23.95 -146.47 -23.91
C LEU A 7 -23.93 -147.82 -23.17
N GLN A 8 -24.67 -148.82 -23.67
CA GLN A 8 -24.64 -150.23 -23.25
C GLN A 8 -24.94 -151.09 -24.48
N GLN A 9 -24.22 -152.23 -24.67
CA GLN A 9 -24.42 -153.10 -25.84
C GLN A 9 -25.89 -153.60 -25.93
N GLY A 10 -26.45 -153.51 -27.14
CA GLY A 10 -27.82 -153.93 -27.47
C GLY A 10 -27.87 -155.30 -28.18
N ILE A 11 -29.04 -155.64 -28.71
CA ILE A 11 -29.24 -156.87 -29.49
C ILE A 11 -28.44 -156.84 -30.81
N ASN A 12 -27.86 -157.98 -31.21
CA ASN A 12 -27.08 -158.10 -32.46
C ASN A 12 -28.01 -158.38 -33.67
N TYR A 13 -27.46 -158.35 -34.89
CA TYR A 13 -28.26 -158.49 -36.12
C TYR A 13 -28.91 -159.87 -36.28
N GLU A 14 -28.28 -160.93 -35.78
CA GLU A 14 -28.86 -162.29 -35.78
C GLU A 14 -30.07 -162.35 -34.82
N GLN A 15 -29.92 -161.85 -33.60
CA GLN A 15 -31.01 -161.75 -32.61
C GLN A 15 -32.15 -160.86 -33.13
N ALA A 16 -31.82 -159.76 -33.81
CA ALA A 16 -32.82 -158.91 -34.45
C ALA A 16 -33.55 -159.65 -35.57
N SER A 17 -32.84 -160.43 -36.39
CA SER A 17 -33.45 -161.21 -37.48
C SER A 17 -34.38 -162.32 -36.97
N GLU A 18 -34.07 -162.95 -35.85
CA GLU A 18 -34.92 -163.97 -35.22
C GLU A 18 -36.19 -163.36 -34.61
N ILE A 19 -36.07 -162.21 -33.94
CA ILE A 19 -37.23 -161.46 -33.40
C ILE A 19 -38.15 -160.97 -34.53
N ILE A 20 -37.57 -160.52 -35.63
CA ILE A 20 -38.30 -160.07 -36.81
C ILE A 20 -38.96 -161.25 -37.53
N GLY A 21 -38.27 -162.38 -37.70
CA GLY A 21 -38.78 -163.60 -38.33
C GLY A 21 -39.96 -164.24 -37.57
N ASN A 22 -39.97 -164.15 -36.23
CA ASN A 22 -41.10 -164.58 -35.40
C ASN A 22 -42.34 -163.67 -35.53
N HIS A 23 -42.17 -162.42 -35.96
CA HIS A 23 -43.26 -161.44 -36.08
C HIS A 23 -43.89 -161.40 -37.48
N PHE A 24 -43.12 -161.72 -38.53
CA PHE A 24 -43.58 -161.76 -39.91
C PHE A 24 -43.46 -163.19 -40.48
N SER A 25 -44.57 -163.91 -40.57
CA SER A 25 -44.62 -165.30 -41.03
C SER A 25 -44.08 -165.51 -42.45
N GLU A 26 -44.08 -164.49 -43.29
CA GLU A 26 -43.56 -164.54 -44.67
C GLU A 26 -42.02 -164.54 -44.75
N VAL A 27 -41.35 -164.12 -43.66
CA VAL A 27 -39.90 -163.90 -43.56
C VAL A 27 -39.19 -165.04 -42.84
N GLN A 28 -39.79 -165.60 -41.77
CA GLN A 28 -39.26 -166.68 -40.92
C GLN A 28 -37.71 -166.76 -40.90
N ASP A 29 -37.15 -167.74 -41.58
CA ASP A 29 -35.74 -168.10 -41.64
C ASP A 29 -35.04 -167.54 -42.89
N LYS A 30 -35.76 -166.87 -43.80
CA LYS A 30 -35.18 -166.27 -45.01
C LYS A 30 -34.21 -165.13 -44.71
N LEU A 31 -34.53 -164.29 -43.70
CA LEU A 31 -33.67 -163.16 -43.31
C LEU A 31 -32.39 -163.63 -42.60
N LEU A 32 -32.52 -164.66 -41.75
CA LEU A 32 -31.36 -165.29 -41.09
C LEU A 32 -30.45 -165.98 -42.12
N ASN A 33 -31.03 -166.73 -43.06
CA ASN A 33 -30.29 -167.37 -44.15
C ASN A 33 -29.59 -166.34 -45.06
N PHE A 34 -30.24 -165.22 -45.35
CA PHE A 34 -29.63 -164.13 -46.11
C PHE A 34 -28.41 -163.54 -45.39
N LEU A 35 -28.51 -163.26 -44.10
CA LEU A 35 -27.40 -162.74 -43.29
C LEU A 35 -26.24 -163.74 -43.16
N GLN A 36 -26.53 -165.04 -43.05
CA GLN A 36 -25.51 -166.09 -43.00
C GLN A 36 -24.77 -166.26 -44.35
N LEU A 37 -25.48 -166.16 -45.48
CA LEU A 37 -24.87 -166.22 -46.82
C LEU A 37 -24.04 -164.96 -47.13
N ALA A 38 -24.49 -163.78 -46.70
CA ALA A 38 -23.77 -162.52 -46.93
C ALA A 38 -22.46 -162.41 -46.13
N ASN A 39 -22.28 -163.20 -45.07
CA ASN A 39 -21.10 -163.17 -44.20
C ASN A 39 -20.00 -164.18 -44.58
N GLN A 40 -20.09 -164.88 -45.73
CA GLN A 40 -19.03 -165.75 -46.23
C GLN A 40 -18.01 -165.00 -47.13
N SER A 41 -16.71 -165.25 -46.90
CA SER A 41 -15.57 -164.44 -47.37
C SER A 41 -14.94 -164.85 -48.71
N GLN A 42 -15.50 -165.82 -49.45
CA GLN A 42 -15.10 -166.15 -50.83
C GLN A 42 -16.28 -166.10 -51.79
N THR A 43 -16.20 -165.22 -52.79
CA THR A 43 -17.30 -164.91 -53.72
C THR A 43 -17.17 -165.69 -55.04
N SER A 44 -18.18 -166.51 -55.34
CA SER A 44 -18.43 -167.12 -56.66
C SER A 44 -19.64 -166.43 -57.29
N GLU A 45 -19.67 -166.26 -58.62
CA GLU A 45 -20.79 -165.60 -59.33
C GLU A 45 -22.15 -166.27 -59.03
N LEU A 46 -22.16 -167.59 -58.80
CA LEU A 46 -23.38 -168.32 -58.40
C LEU A 46 -23.87 -167.95 -56.99
N LEU A 47 -22.96 -167.60 -56.07
CA LEU A 47 -23.31 -167.15 -54.72
C LEU A 47 -23.89 -165.74 -54.76
N ALA A 48 -23.28 -164.84 -55.55
CA ALA A 48 -23.78 -163.48 -55.75
C ALA A 48 -25.18 -163.48 -56.36
N ALA A 49 -25.42 -164.30 -57.40
CA ALA A 49 -26.74 -164.47 -57.99
C ALA A 49 -27.79 -165.02 -56.99
N SER A 50 -27.39 -165.94 -56.10
CA SER A 50 -28.28 -166.49 -55.06
C SER A 50 -28.62 -165.47 -53.96
N ILE A 51 -27.67 -164.62 -53.57
CA ILE A 51 -27.88 -163.53 -52.60
C ILE A 51 -28.85 -162.49 -53.18
N GLU A 52 -28.67 -162.11 -54.44
CA GLU A 52 -29.53 -161.15 -55.11
C GLU A 52 -30.96 -161.68 -55.29
N GLN A 53 -31.12 -162.95 -55.71
CA GLN A 53 -32.43 -163.59 -55.78
C GLN A 53 -33.16 -163.59 -54.43
N LYS A 54 -32.46 -163.85 -53.31
CA LYS A 54 -33.06 -163.83 -51.96
C LYS A 54 -33.32 -162.41 -51.45
N ALA A 55 -32.45 -161.44 -51.74
CA ALA A 55 -32.61 -160.05 -51.34
C ALA A 55 -33.88 -159.42 -51.94
N VAL A 56 -34.13 -159.67 -53.24
CA VAL A 56 -35.32 -159.16 -53.94
C VAL A 56 -36.61 -159.63 -53.28
N SER A 57 -36.63 -160.86 -52.74
CA SER A 57 -37.82 -161.42 -52.06
C SER A 57 -38.13 -160.80 -50.69
N LEU A 58 -37.18 -160.11 -50.06
CA LEU A 58 -37.32 -159.50 -48.72
C LEU A 58 -37.60 -157.99 -48.75
N GLN A 59 -37.43 -157.36 -49.91
CA GLN A 59 -37.54 -155.90 -50.08
C GLN A 59 -38.94 -155.30 -49.80
N PRO A 60 -40.08 -155.98 -50.06
CA PRO A 60 -41.41 -155.39 -49.84
C PRO A 60 -41.91 -155.33 -48.38
N ILE A 61 -41.17 -155.83 -47.39
CA ILE A 61 -41.70 -156.07 -46.02
C ILE A 61 -41.22 -154.98 -45.03
N PRO A 62 -42.13 -154.18 -44.42
CA PRO A 62 -41.77 -153.06 -43.54
C PRO A 62 -41.49 -153.51 -42.09
N PHE A 63 -40.23 -153.81 -41.78
CA PHE A 63 -39.77 -154.31 -40.47
C PHE A 63 -39.97 -153.38 -39.26
N SER A 64 -40.29 -152.10 -39.49
CA SER A 64 -40.46 -151.07 -38.44
C SER A 64 -41.73 -151.21 -37.59
N ASN A 65 -42.72 -151.99 -38.03
CA ASN A 65 -43.99 -152.16 -37.29
C ASN A 65 -43.90 -153.10 -36.07
N ALA A 66 -42.74 -153.71 -35.80
CA ALA A 66 -42.54 -154.64 -34.68
C ALA A 66 -42.40 -153.97 -33.30
N VAL A 67 -42.49 -152.64 -33.18
CA VAL A 67 -42.19 -151.90 -31.93
C VAL A 67 -43.38 -151.01 -31.47
N ASN A 68 -43.98 -151.29 -30.31
CA ASN A 68 -45.11 -150.52 -29.74
C ASN A 68 -44.71 -149.72 -28.47
N PHE A 69 -44.79 -148.39 -28.51
CA PHE A 69 -44.38 -147.46 -27.44
C PHE A 69 -45.50 -147.03 -26.47
N ALA A 70 -46.73 -147.52 -26.61
CA ALA A 70 -47.89 -147.04 -25.84
C ALA A 70 -47.78 -147.28 -24.32
N LYS A 71 -46.94 -148.23 -23.87
CA LYS A 71 -46.75 -148.57 -22.44
C LYS A 71 -45.97 -147.51 -21.64
N ASN A 72 -45.37 -146.50 -22.28
CA ASN A 72 -44.51 -145.52 -21.62
C ASN A 72 -45.26 -144.32 -20.98
N LYS A 73 -46.58 -144.19 -21.16
CA LYS A 73 -47.37 -143.06 -20.61
C LYS A 73 -47.42 -143.00 -19.07
N LYS A 74 -47.12 -144.10 -18.36
CA LYS A 74 -47.16 -144.16 -16.88
C LYS A 74 -46.11 -143.27 -16.18
N PHE A 75 -45.08 -142.81 -16.90
CA PHE A 75 -43.97 -142.03 -16.34
C PHE A 75 -44.13 -140.49 -16.44
N LEU A 76 -45.26 -140.01 -16.98
CA LEU A 76 -45.51 -138.56 -17.19
C LEU A 76 -45.50 -137.70 -15.90
N PRO A 77 -46.01 -138.15 -14.72
CA PRO A 77 -46.05 -137.32 -13.51
C PRO A 77 -44.66 -136.92 -12.98
N TYR A 78 -43.64 -137.74 -13.21
CA TYR A 78 -42.26 -137.47 -12.75
C TYR A 78 -41.52 -136.41 -13.60
N ALA A 79 -42.08 -136.00 -14.73
CA ALA A 79 -41.50 -134.98 -15.60
C ALA A 79 -41.84 -133.53 -15.16
N ILE A 80 -42.77 -133.32 -14.23
CA ILE A 80 -43.23 -131.98 -13.80
C ILE A 80 -42.23 -131.28 -12.85
N ILE A 81 -41.47 -132.04 -12.06
CA ILE A 81 -40.51 -131.52 -11.07
C ILE A 81 -39.41 -130.63 -11.70
N PRO A 82 -38.73 -131.01 -12.80
CA PRO A 82 -37.74 -130.12 -13.43
C PRO A 82 -38.33 -128.86 -14.05
N ILE A 83 -39.60 -128.86 -14.45
CA ILE A 83 -40.27 -127.69 -15.05
C ILE A 83 -40.56 -126.62 -13.99
N LEU A 84 -40.97 -127.03 -12.78
CA LEU A 84 -41.19 -126.13 -11.64
C LEU A 84 -39.90 -125.45 -11.17
N LEU A 85 -38.75 -126.16 -11.20
CA LEU A 85 -37.44 -125.57 -10.92
C LEU A 85 -37.02 -124.53 -11.97
N LEU A 86 -37.38 -124.75 -13.24
CA LEU A 86 -37.11 -123.81 -14.34
C LEU A 86 -37.94 -122.52 -14.22
N ILE A 87 -39.21 -122.62 -13.77
CA ILE A 87 -40.06 -121.45 -13.53
C ILE A 87 -39.55 -120.65 -12.32
N LEU A 88 -39.15 -121.32 -11.23
CA LEU A 88 -38.54 -120.66 -10.06
C LEU A 88 -37.23 -119.93 -10.42
N PHE A 89 -36.44 -120.50 -11.34
CA PHE A 89 -35.20 -119.90 -11.85
C PHE A 89 -35.45 -118.62 -12.67
N PHE A 90 -36.54 -118.56 -13.45
CA PHE A 90 -36.89 -117.35 -14.22
C PHE A 90 -37.51 -116.25 -13.35
N VAL A 91 -38.33 -116.60 -12.35
CA VAL A 91 -39.01 -115.63 -11.48
C VAL A 91 -38.06 -114.96 -10.47
N THR A 92 -36.97 -115.62 -10.09
CA THR A 92 -35.95 -115.08 -9.17
C THR A 92 -34.97 -114.08 -9.81
N GLY A 93 -35.19 -113.68 -11.07
CA GLY A 93 -34.40 -112.61 -11.72
C GLY A 93 -33.05 -113.04 -12.28
N ASN A 94 -32.74 -114.34 -12.34
CA ASN A 94 -31.47 -114.87 -12.86
C ASN A 94 -31.42 -115.02 -14.41
N SER A 95 -32.29 -114.33 -15.15
CA SER A 95 -32.36 -114.43 -16.62
C SER A 95 -31.12 -113.88 -17.35
N GLU A 96 -30.33 -113.01 -16.71
CA GLU A 96 -29.08 -112.48 -17.29
C GLU A 96 -27.92 -113.48 -17.35
N ILE A 97 -27.94 -114.57 -16.56
CA ILE A 97 -26.84 -115.55 -16.49
C ILE A 97 -26.81 -116.45 -17.75
N ILE A 98 -27.93 -116.60 -18.45
CA ILE A 98 -28.03 -117.38 -19.69
C ILE A 98 -27.94 -116.47 -20.93
N SER A 99 -28.50 -115.26 -20.91
CA SER A 99 -28.50 -114.38 -22.09
C SER A 99 -27.11 -113.83 -22.44
N LYS A 100 -26.28 -113.49 -21.45
CA LYS A 100 -24.92 -112.92 -21.67
C LYS A 100 -23.95 -113.88 -22.38
N SER A 101 -24.15 -115.19 -22.25
CA SER A 101 -23.31 -116.21 -22.93
C SER A 101 -23.70 -116.39 -24.40
N PHE A 102 -24.99 -116.25 -24.75
CA PHE A 102 -25.46 -116.34 -26.13
C PHE A 102 -25.16 -115.07 -26.94
N THR A 103 -25.28 -113.89 -26.34
CA THR A 103 -24.96 -112.61 -26.99
C THR A 103 -23.48 -112.48 -27.39
N ARG A 104 -22.56 -113.17 -26.69
CA ARG A 104 -21.12 -113.20 -27.01
C ARG A 104 -20.74 -114.18 -28.12
N VAL A 105 -21.58 -115.17 -28.41
CA VAL A 105 -21.38 -116.14 -29.50
C VAL A 105 -21.97 -115.62 -30.81
N VAL A 106 -23.02 -114.80 -30.76
CA VAL A 106 -23.66 -114.21 -31.94
C VAL A 106 -22.93 -112.95 -32.45
N ASN A 107 -22.29 -112.16 -31.57
CA ASN A 107 -21.58 -110.93 -31.93
C ASN A 107 -20.04 -111.10 -31.91
N TYR A 108 -19.50 -111.99 -32.74
CA TYR A 108 -18.07 -112.35 -32.74
C TYR A 108 -17.11 -111.22 -33.15
N GLU A 109 -17.62 -110.11 -33.69
CA GLU A 109 -16.82 -108.94 -34.08
C GLU A 109 -16.72 -107.85 -32.99
N THR A 110 -17.36 -108.05 -31.83
CA THR A 110 -17.34 -107.06 -30.74
C THR A 110 -16.36 -107.42 -29.61
N LYS A 111 -15.31 -106.62 -29.42
CA LYS A 111 -14.37 -106.73 -28.28
C LYS A 111 -15.07 -106.31 -26.99
N PHE A 112 -15.33 -107.24 -26.07
CA PHE A 112 -15.79 -106.94 -24.71
C PHE A 112 -14.60 -106.87 -23.73
N ALA A 113 -14.33 -105.67 -23.20
CA ALA A 113 -13.35 -105.47 -22.13
C ALA A 113 -13.92 -105.90 -20.75
N PRO A 114 -13.08 -106.39 -19.82
CA PRO A 114 -13.49 -106.68 -18.44
C PRO A 114 -14.06 -105.42 -17.74
N PRO A 115 -15.03 -105.55 -16.80
CA PRO A 115 -15.56 -104.40 -16.07
C PRO A 115 -14.44 -103.69 -15.32
N ALA A 116 -14.33 -102.37 -15.51
CA ALA A 116 -13.24 -101.56 -14.98
C ALA A 116 -13.15 -101.70 -13.44
N PRO A 117 -11.97 -102.03 -12.86
CA PRO A 117 -11.79 -102.22 -11.42
C PRO A 117 -12.00 -100.96 -10.57
N PHE A 118 -11.97 -99.77 -11.18
CA PHE A 118 -12.24 -98.47 -10.57
C PHE A 118 -12.63 -97.41 -11.63
N GLU A 119 -13.26 -96.32 -11.20
CA GLU A 119 -13.56 -95.13 -12.00
C GLU A 119 -12.81 -93.89 -11.50
N PHE A 120 -12.52 -92.95 -12.40
CA PHE A 120 -11.96 -91.65 -12.06
C PHE A 120 -13.07 -90.63 -11.79
N VAL A 121 -13.05 -90.00 -10.62
CA VAL A 121 -13.98 -88.95 -10.20
C VAL A 121 -13.21 -87.66 -10.02
N VAL A 122 -13.40 -86.71 -10.93
CA VAL A 122 -12.86 -85.35 -10.79
C VAL A 122 -13.63 -84.64 -9.68
N LEU A 123 -12.92 -84.16 -8.66
CA LEU A 123 -13.50 -83.53 -7.47
C LEU A 123 -13.75 -82.03 -7.64
N ASN A 124 -13.14 -81.38 -8.64
CA ASN A 124 -13.33 -79.96 -8.93
C ASN A 124 -14.81 -79.67 -9.30
N LYS A 125 -15.43 -78.68 -8.63
CA LYS A 125 -16.81 -78.24 -8.93
C LYS A 125 -16.99 -77.71 -10.36
N SER A 126 -15.94 -77.10 -10.92
CA SER A 126 -15.89 -76.58 -12.28
C SER A 126 -14.48 -76.74 -12.85
N LEU A 127 -14.38 -77.07 -14.14
CA LEU A 127 -13.13 -77.11 -14.91
C LEU A 127 -12.90 -75.77 -15.62
N THR A 128 -12.88 -74.69 -14.85
CA THR A 128 -12.62 -73.34 -15.37
C THR A 128 -11.46 -72.74 -14.62
N ALA A 129 -10.45 -72.28 -15.35
CA ALA A 129 -9.27 -71.61 -14.81
C ALA A 129 -9.22 -70.16 -15.28
N GLN A 130 -8.61 -69.29 -14.49
CA GLN A 130 -8.34 -67.91 -14.90
C GLN A 130 -7.08 -67.90 -15.76
N GLN A 131 -7.06 -67.07 -16.80
CA GLN A 131 -5.89 -66.92 -17.65
C GLN A 131 -4.65 -66.53 -16.81
N ASN A 132 -3.55 -67.23 -17.04
CA ASN A 132 -2.27 -67.12 -16.33
C ASN A 132 -2.31 -67.50 -14.84
N SER A 133 -3.38 -68.12 -14.34
CA SER A 133 -3.41 -68.71 -13.00
C SER A 133 -3.04 -70.19 -13.03
N ASP A 134 -2.61 -70.72 -11.89
CA ASP A 134 -2.46 -72.15 -11.70
C ASP A 134 -3.83 -72.80 -11.50
N PHE A 135 -4.03 -74.00 -12.03
CA PHE A 135 -5.24 -74.80 -11.80
C PHE A 135 -4.86 -76.16 -11.22
N VAL A 136 -5.32 -76.43 -10.00
CA VAL A 136 -5.09 -77.72 -9.34
C VAL A 136 -6.25 -78.65 -9.65
N LEU A 137 -5.99 -79.65 -10.48
CA LEU A 137 -6.92 -80.73 -10.75
C LEU A 137 -6.85 -81.75 -9.60
N GLN A 138 -7.99 -82.05 -8.99
CA GLN A 138 -8.13 -83.06 -7.94
C GLN A 138 -8.96 -84.23 -8.46
N VAL A 139 -8.40 -85.43 -8.38
CA VAL A 139 -9.00 -86.66 -8.91
C VAL A 139 -9.05 -87.70 -7.80
N LYS A 140 -10.20 -88.34 -7.63
CA LYS A 140 -10.38 -89.48 -6.74
C LYS A 140 -10.67 -90.74 -7.54
N THR A 141 -10.02 -91.85 -7.21
CA THR A 141 -10.35 -93.16 -7.79
C THR A 141 -11.31 -93.92 -6.89
N GLN A 142 -12.41 -94.43 -7.44
CA GLN A 142 -13.43 -95.19 -6.68
C GLN A 142 -13.61 -96.59 -7.30
N GLY A 143 -13.38 -97.66 -6.52
CA GLY A 143 -13.47 -99.03 -7.02
C GLY A 143 -12.92 -100.09 -6.07
N LYS A 144 -12.84 -101.34 -6.54
CA LYS A 144 -12.33 -102.48 -5.76
C LYS A 144 -10.80 -102.53 -5.69
N VAL A 145 -10.11 -101.82 -6.58
CA VAL A 145 -8.65 -101.73 -6.66
C VAL A 145 -8.26 -100.25 -6.72
N MET A 146 -7.32 -99.84 -5.87
CA MET A 146 -6.75 -98.49 -5.88
C MET A 146 -5.42 -98.51 -6.66
N PRO A 147 -5.27 -97.73 -7.74
CA PRO A 147 -3.99 -97.66 -8.45
C PRO A 147 -2.92 -96.98 -7.58
N GLU A 148 -1.67 -97.43 -7.69
CA GLU A 148 -0.54 -96.80 -6.97
C GLU A 148 -0.19 -95.44 -7.54
N ASN A 149 -0.23 -95.31 -8.87
CA ASN A 149 0.03 -94.08 -9.61
C ASN A 149 -1.11 -93.82 -10.60
N VAL A 150 -1.53 -92.56 -10.69
CA VAL A 150 -2.39 -92.05 -11.77
C VAL A 150 -1.55 -91.12 -12.60
N ALA A 151 -1.67 -91.20 -13.92
CA ALA A 151 -1.08 -90.28 -14.85
C ALA A 151 -2.16 -89.42 -15.53
N ILE A 152 -1.77 -88.24 -15.98
CA ILE A 152 -2.55 -87.34 -16.81
C ILE A 152 -1.90 -87.26 -18.17
N GLN A 153 -2.68 -87.49 -19.21
CA GLN A 153 -2.27 -87.29 -20.60
C GLN A 153 -2.80 -85.96 -21.08
N ILE A 154 -1.87 -85.10 -21.53
CA ILE A 154 -2.15 -83.78 -22.08
C ILE A 154 -1.53 -83.76 -23.48
N GLY A 155 -2.37 -83.83 -24.51
CA GLY A 155 -1.89 -84.03 -25.88
C GLY A 155 -1.13 -85.36 -26.04
N ALA A 156 0.15 -85.29 -26.40
CA ALA A 156 1.02 -86.46 -26.58
C ALA A 156 1.91 -86.78 -25.36
N GLU A 157 1.86 -85.96 -24.31
CA GLU A 157 2.71 -86.08 -23.14
C GLU A 157 1.93 -86.66 -21.95
N GLU A 158 2.63 -87.43 -21.12
CA GLU A 158 2.07 -88.09 -19.94
C GLU A 158 2.83 -87.66 -18.68
N TYR A 159 2.10 -87.26 -17.65
CA TYR A 159 2.64 -86.77 -16.39
C TYR A 159 2.02 -87.53 -15.22
N PHE A 160 2.78 -87.86 -14.18
CA PHE A 160 2.20 -88.48 -12.97
C PHE A 160 1.54 -87.43 -12.07
N LEU A 161 0.35 -87.75 -11.56
CA LEU A 161 -0.31 -86.96 -10.52
C LEU A 161 0.35 -87.24 -9.17
N GLN A 162 0.41 -86.22 -8.31
CA GLN A 162 0.88 -86.34 -6.94
C GLN A 162 -0.22 -86.96 -6.05
N ASN A 163 0.09 -88.07 -5.38
CA ASN A 163 -0.82 -88.68 -4.41
C ASN A 163 -0.83 -87.88 -3.10
N THR A 164 -1.95 -87.25 -2.75
CA THR A 164 -2.07 -86.39 -1.55
C THR A 164 -2.76 -87.08 -0.39
N LYS A 165 -3.67 -88.02 -0.67
CA LYS A 165 -4.37 -88.87 0.31
C LYS A 165 -4.69 -90.22 -0.35
N PRO A 166 -4.90 -91.31 0.42
CA PRO A 166 -5.27 -92.60 -0.16
C PRO A 166 -6.44 -92.49 -1.15
N GLY A 167 -6.14 -92.73 -2.44
CA GLY A 167 -7.10 -92.68 -3.55
C GLY A 167 -7.42 -91.29 -4.10
N VAL A 168 -6.70 -90.23 -3.67
CA VAL A 168 -6.83 -88.85 -4.15
C VAL A 168 -5.50 -88.35 -4.71
N PHE A 169 -5.55 -87.84 -5.92
CA PHE A 169 -4.40 -87.43 -6.71
C PHE A 169 -4.58 -86.00 -7.20
N GLU A 170 -3.49 -85.24 -7.26
CA GLU A 170 -3.49 -83.85 -7.70
C GLU A 170 -2.50 -83.61 -8.82
N TYR A 171 -2.86 -82.73 -9.75
CA TYR A 171 -1.94 -82.18 -10.75
C TYR A 171 -2.18 -80.69 -10.93
N THR A 172 -1.10 -79.93 -10.87
CA THR A 172 -1.15 -78.47 -11.02
C THR A 172 -0.77 -78.10 -12.44
N PHE A 173 -1.73 -77.56 -13.18
CA PHE A 173 -1.46 -76.88 -14.43
C PHE A 173 -0.93 -75.48 -14.12
N SER A 174 0.34 -75.21 -14.41
CA SER A 174 0.93 -73.90 -14.14
C SER A 174 0.60 -72.88 -15.24
N LYS A 175 0.16 -71.68 -14.83
CA LYS A 175 -0.07 -70.50 -15.69
C LYS A 175 -0.80 -70.82 -17.01
N LEU A 176 -2.00 -71.38 -16.91
CA LEU A 176 -2.80 -71.73 -18.08
C LEU A 176 -3.17 -70.49 -18.92
N SER A 177 -2.74 -70.45 -20.18
CA SER A 177 -3.00 -69.31 -21.08
C SER A 177 -4.09 -69.57 -22.12
N LYS A 178 -4.42 -70.84 -22.38
CA LYS A 178 -5.43 -71.33 -23.33
C LYS A 178 -6.09 -72.59 -22.79
N ASP A 179 -7.26 -72.94 -23.32
CA ASP A 179 -7.96 -74.18 -22.97
C ASP A 179 -7.07 -75.40 -23.13
N VAL A 180 -7.15 -76.31 -22.16
CA VAL A 180 -6.35 -77.55 -22.15
C VAL A 180 -7.26 -78.74 -22.02
N THR A 181 -7.12 -79.67 -22.95
CA THR A 181 -7.82 -80.95 -22.94
C THR A 181 -6.91 -82.04 -22.39
N PHE A 182 -7.45 -82.88 -21.50
CA PHE A 182 -6.70 -83.93 -20.83
C PHE A 182 -7.54 -85.19 -20.58
N SER A 183 -6.86 -86.32 -20.40
CA SER A 183 -7.44 -87.57 -19.91
C SER A 183 -6.59 -88.17 -18.80
N LEU A 184 -7.17 -89.02 -17.97
CA LEU A 184 -6.48 -89.68 -16.85
C LEU A 184 -6.24 -91.15 -17.20
N LEU A 185 -5.04 -91.65 -16.86
CA LEU A 185 -4.59 -93.00 -17.13
C LEU A 185 -4.12 -93.68 -15.86
N ALA A 186 -4.57 -94.91 -15.62
CA ALA A 186 -4.02 -95.77 -14.58
C ALA A 186 -4.32 -97.24 -14.89
N ASN A 187 -3.34 -98.12 -14.70
CA ASN A 187 -3.48 -99.58 -14.89
C ASN A 187 -4.14 -99.98 -16.23
N GLY A 188 -3.86 -99.26 -17.32
CA GLY A 188 -4.39 -99.52 -18.66
C GLY A 188 -5.83 -99.04 -18.91
N LEU A 189 -6.42 -98.27 -18.00
CA LEU A 189 -7.74 -97.64 -18.15
C LEU A 189 -7.59 -96.14 -18.41
N ASN A 190 -8.31 -95.64 -19.41
CA ASN A 190 -8.43 -94.21 -19.69
C ASN A 190 -9.77 -93.68 -19.19
N SER A 191 -9.75 -92.48 -18.59
CA SER A 191 -10.97 -91.72 -18.36
C SER A 191 -11.58 -91.22 -19.67
N LYS A 192 -12.81 -90.69 -19.59
CA LYS A 192 -13.29 -89.77 -20.62
C LYS A 192 -12.36 -88.56 -20.73
N GLU A 193 -12.43 -87.89 -21.87
CA GLU A 193 -11.72 -86.64 -22.09
C GLU A 193 -12.37 -85.50 -21.30
N TYR A 194 -11.55 -84.66 -20.68
CA TYR A 194 -11.95 -83.48 -19.91
C TYR A 194 -11.29 -82.24 -20.51
N GLN A 195 -11.96 -81.09 -20.43
CA GLN A 195 -11.43 -79.82 -20.92
C GLN A 195 -11.47 -78.79 -19.79
N ILE A 196 -10.33 -78.12 -19.57
CA ILE A 196 -10.23 -76.94 -18.73
C ILE A 196 -10.45 -75.72 -19.63
N ASN A 197 -11.50 -74.95 -19.35
CA ASN A 197 -11.78 -73.70 -20.05
C ASN A 197 -11.03 -72.55 -19.36
N VAL A 198 -10.23 -71.80 -20.09
CA VAL A 198 -9.48 -70.65 -19.58
C VAL A 198 -10.24 -69.37 -19.91
N VAL A 199 -10.72 -68.68 -18.87
CA VAL A 199 -11.39 -67.39 -19.03
C VAL A 199 -10.38 -66.25 -19.02
N ASN A 200 -10.49 -65.35 -20.00
CA ASN A 200 -9.67 -64.14 -20.06
C ASN A 200 -9.90 -63.28 -18.81
N VAL A 201 -8.80 -62.78 -18.24
CA VAL A 201 -8.84 -61.92 -17.05
C VAL A 201 -8.83 -60.44 -17.46
N PRO A 202 -9.67 -59.59 -16.86
CA PRO A 202 -9.61 -58.15 -17.06
C PRO A 202 -8.23 -57.62 -16.70
N THR A 203 -7.55 -56.94 -17.62
CA THR A 203 -6.17 -56.47 -17.42
C THR A 203 -6.02 -55.02 -17.85
N ILE A 204 -5.43 -54.17 -17.00
CA ILE A 204 -5.09 -52.79 -17.37
C ILE A 204 -3.80 -52.78 -18.21
N ALA A 205 -3.89 -52.30 -19.44
CA ALA A 205 -2.75 -52.18 -20.36
C ALA A 205 -2.05 -50.82 -20.22
N ASN A 206 -2.81 -49.74 -20.03
CA ASN A 206 -2.24 -48.40 -19.79
C ASN A 206 -3.12 -47.61 -18.81
N PHE A 207 -2.48 -46.82 -17.95
CA PHE A 207 -3.14 -45.93 -17.00
C PHE A 207 -2.51 -44.55 -17.12
N GLU A 208 -3.30 -43.55 -17.54
CA GLU A 208 -2.87 -42.16 -17.62
C GLU A 208 -3.79 -41.23 -16.83
N MET A 209 -3.21 -40.22 -16.20
CA MET A 209 -3.92 -39.09 -15.62
C MET A 209 -3.52 -37.80 -16.33
N VAL A 210 -4.47 -37.13 -16.96
CA VAL A 210 -4.28 -35.79 -17.53
C VAL A 210 -4.73 -34.76 -16.52
N LEU A 211 -3.77 -34.02 -15.97
CA LEU A 211 -3.96 -33.00 -14.96
C LEU A 211 -4.19 -31.64 -15.62
N GLN A 212 -5.36 -31.06 -15.40
CA GLN A 212 -5.71 -29.72 -15.84
C GLN A 212 -5.76 -28.80 -14.61
N TYR A 213 -4.69 -28.02 -14.42
CA TYR A 213 -4.58 -27.09 -13.30
C TYR A 213 -5.54 -25.90 -13.46
N PRO A 214 -5.99 -25.30 -12.35
CA PRO A 214 -6.72 -24.03 -12.39
C PRO A 214 -5.98 -22.95 -13.19
N SER A 215 -6.72 -22.17 -13.97
CA SER A 215 -6.15 -21.19 -14.91
C SER A 215 -5.33 -20.09 -14.23
N TYR A 216 -5.67 -19.72 -12.99
CA TYR A 216 -5.00 -18.66 -12.23
C TYR A 216 -3.56 -19.03 -11.84
N LEU A 217 -3.21 -20.33 -11.80
CA LEU A 217 -1.86 -20.80 -11.49
C LEU A 217 -0.88 -20.66 -12.66
N GLY A 218 -1.36 -20.37 -13.88
CA GLY A 218 -0.53 -20.28 -15.09
C GLY A 218 0.22 -21.56 -15.48
N LYS A 219 -0.12 -22.71 -14.88
CA LYS A 219 0.53 -24.00 -15.13
C LYS A 219 -0.04 -24.68 -16.38
N LYS A 220 0.84 -25.26 -17.20
CA LYS A 220 0.44 -26.09 -18.35
C LYS A 220 -0.06 -27.45 -17.86
N SER A 221 -0.98 -28.05 -18.61
CA SER A 221 -1.46 -29.40 -18.31
C SER A 221 -0.33 -30.41 -18.32
N GLU A 222 -0.38 -31.36 -17.38
CA GLU A 222 0.61 -32.41 -17.20
C GLU A 222 -0.05 -33.79 -17.41
N VAL A 223 0.71 -34.77 -17.90
CA VAL A 223 0.25 -36.15 -18.05
C VAL A 223 1.14 -37.05 -17.20
N ILE A 224 0.52 -37.80 -16.29
CA ILE A 224 1.20 -38.78 -15.43
C ILE A 224 0.79 -40.18 -15.89
N GLN A 225 1.76 -41.06 -16.11
CA GLN A 225 1.53 -42.43 -16.57
C GLN A 225 1.92 -43.45 -15.48
N GLY A 226 1.12 -44.51 -15.34
CA GLY A 226 1.47 -45.74 -14.61
C GLY A 226 1.41 -45.71 -13.08
N THR A 227 1.41 -44.55 -12.43
CA THR A 227 1.47 -44.48 -10.96
C THR A 227 0.10 -44.44 -10.28
N GLY A 228 -0.94 -43.93 -10.96
CA GLY A 228 -2.26 -43.60 -10.40
C GLY A 228 -2.24 -42.62 -9.22
N ASN A 229 -1.06 -42.18 -8.76
CA ASN A 229 -0.86 -41.28 -7.63
C ASN A 229 -0.37 -39.92 -8.14
N ALA A 230 -0.88 -38.84 -7.55
CA ALA A 230 -0.48 -37.48 -7.90
C ALA A 230 -0.57 -36.53 -6.70
N VAL A 231 0.27 -35.49 -6.69
CA VAL A 231 0.15 -34.35 -5.78
C VAL A 231 -0.24 -33.14 -6.62
N VAL A 232 -1.42 -32.58 -6.37
CA VAL A 232 -2.00 -31.53 -7.22
C VAL A 232 -2.49 -30.34 -6.39
N PRO A 233 -2.45 -29.10 -6.93
CA PRO A 233 -3.13 -27.97 -6.32
C PRO A 233 -4.65 -28.20 -6.24
N GLU A 234 -5.27 -27.61 -5.22
CA GLU A 234 -6.73 -27.60 -5.06
C GLU A 234 -7.44 -27.10 -6.33
N GLY A 235 -8.55 -27.73 -6.69
CA GLY A 235 -9.34 -27.37 -7.87
C GLY A 235 -8.83 -27.95 -9.19
N THR A 236 -7.72 -28.70 -9.19
CA THR A 236 -7.23 -29.43 -10.37
C THR A 236 -8.28 -30.43 -10.87
N VAL A 237 -8.52 -30.43 -12.18
CA VAL A 237 -9.37 -31.43 -12.83
C VAL A 237 -8.49 -32.58 -13.30
N VAL A 238 -8.76 -33.77 -12.78
CA VAL A 238 -8.05 -34.99 -13.14
C VAL A 238 -8.91 -35.78 -14.11
N ASN A 239 -8.36 -36.05 -15.28
CA ASN A 239 -8.97 -36.91 -16.29
C ASN A 239 -8.21 -38.24 -16.32
N TRP A 240 -8.80 -39.29 -15.76
CA TRP A 240 -8.26 -40.64 -15.85
C TRP A 240 -8.58 -41.22 -17.22
N ARG A 241 -7.58 -41.84 -17.85
CA ARG A 241 -7.69 -42.56 -19.12
C ARG A 241 -7.04 -43.92 -18.94
N ILE A 242 -7.85 -44.96 -18.99
CA ILE A 242 -7.42 -46.34 -18.76
C ILE A 242 -7.68 -47.13 -20.03
N ASN A 243 -6.62 -47.71 -20.58
CA ASN A 243 -6.77 -48.73 -21.63
C ASN A 243 -6.76 -50.10 -20.95
N ALA A 244 -7.81 -50.88 -21.12
CA ALA A 244 -7.94 -52.21 -20.51
C ALA A 244 -8.37 -53.26 -21.54
N LEU A 245 -7.79 -54.46 -21.43
CA LEU A 245 -8.05 -55.62 -22.29
C LEU A 245 -8.95 -56.60 -21.57
N ALA A 246 -9.77 -57.33 -22.34
CA ALA A 246 -10.74 -58.32 -21.82
C ALA A 246 -11.58 -57.78 -20.64
N THR A 247 -11.92 -56.49 -20.68
CA THR A 247 -12.58 -55.74 -19.61
C THR A 247 -13.84 -55.09 -20.18
N ASP A 248 -15.00 -55.35 -19.57
CA ASP A 248 -16.25 -54.73 -19.97
C ASP A 248 -16.53 -53.45 -19.15
N GLN A 249 -16.07 -53.43 -17.90
CA GLN A 249 -16.32 -52.36 -16.96
C GLN A 249 -15.09 -52.06 -16.10
N VAL A 250 -14.82 -50.76 -15.92
CA VAL A 250 -13.89 -50.26 -14.92
C VAL A 250 -14.68 -49.40 -13.94
N SER A 251 -14.59 -49.73 -12.66
CA SER A 251 -15.27 -49.03 -11.57
C SER A 251 -14.27 -48.19 -10.76
N PHE A 252 -14.67 -46.98 -10.41
CA PHE A 252 -13.98 -46.06 -9.52
C PHE A 252 -14.64 -46.09 -8.16
N LYS A 253 -13.94 -46.53 -7.12
CA LYS A 253 -14.48 -46.56 -5.76
C LYS A 253 -13.74 -45.57 -4.88
N SER A 254 -14.46 -44.67 -4.22
CA SER A 254 -13.90 -43.71 -3.26
C SER A 254 -14.91 -43.38 -2.17
N ASN A 255 -14.48 -43.37 -0.90
CA ASN A 255 -15.33 -43.06 0.27
C ASN A 255 -16.67 -43.81 0.26
N ASN A 256 -16.66 -45.12 -0.02
CA ASN A 256 -17.83 -46.00 -0.17
C ASN A 256 -18.79 -45.71 -1.34
N GLN A 257 -18.49 -44.71 -2.19
CA GLN A 257 -19.22 -44.49 -3.44
C GLN A 257 -18.51 -45.19 -4.59
N VAL A 258 -19.29 -45.86 -5.44
CA VAL A 258 -18.80 -46.50 -6.66
C VAL A 258 -19.36 -45.75 -7.86
N SER A 259 -18.48 -45.28 -8.73
CA SER A 259 -18.78 -44.69 -10.04
C SER A 259 -18.21 -45.58 -11.14
N VAL A 260 -18.71 -45.48 -12.36
CA VAL A 260 -18.22 -46.29 -13.49
C VAL A 260 -17.56 -45.36 -14.50
N PHE A 261 -16.43 -45.80 -15.07
CA PHE A 261 -15.77 -45.06 -16.13
C PHE A 261 -16.60 -45.12 -17.42
N ALA A 262 -16.66 -44.02 -18.17
CA ALA A 262 -17.25 -44.01 -19.49
C ALA A 262 -16.41 -44.90 -20.43
N ASN A 263 -17.04 -45.92 -21.01
CA ASN A 263 -16.39 -46.89 -21.88
C ASN A 263 -16.57 -46.50 -23.36
N LYS A 264 -15.45 -46.46 -24.10
CA LYS A 264 -15.42 -46.48 -25.56
C LYS A 264 -14.43 -47.55 -26.02
N GLU A 265 -14.97 -48.71 -26.43
CA GLU A 265 -14.22 -49.91 -26.81
C GLU A 265 -13.33 -50.44 -25.68
N ASN A 266 -12.01 -50.24 -25.77
CA ASN A 266 -11.03 -50.63 -24.75
C ASN A 266 -10.53 -49.43 -23.91
N ASN A 267 -11.08 -48.23 -24.14
CA ASN A 267 -10.68 -47.01 -23.45
C ASN A 267 -11.76 -46.55 -22.47
N PHE A 268 -11.38 -46.46 -21.21
CA PHE A 268 -12.21 -46.06 -20.09
C PHE A 268 -11.77 -44.67 -19.62
N SER A 269 -12.72 -43.75 -19.44
CA SER A 269 -12.41 -42.39 -19.00
C SER A 269 -13.33 -41.91 -17.89
N LEU A 270 -12.76 -41.13 -16.97
CA LEU A 270 -13.47 -40.47 -15.90
C LEU A 270 -12.84 -39.10 -15.67
N SER A 271 -13.64 -38.10 -15.34
CA SER A 271 -13.17 -36.75 -15.03
C SER A 271 -13.73 -36.31 -13.69
N ARG A 272 -12.89 -35.75 -12.81
CA ARG A 272 -13.32 -35.20 -11.53
C ARG A 272 -12.45 -34.02 -11.13
N ARG A 273 -13.08 -32.99 -10.55
CA ARG A 273 -12.36 -31.90 -9.86
C ARG A 273 -11.99 -32.33 -8.45
N ILE A 274 -10.74 -32.09 -8.06
CA ILE A 274 -10.17 -32.54 -6.79
C ILE A 274 -10.09 -31.34 -5.84
N THR A 275 -10.89 -31.35 -4.78
CA THR A 275 -10.94 -30.29 -3.74
C THR A 275 -10.38 -30.75 -2.40
N ASP A 276 -10.45 -32.06 -2.11
CA ASP A 276 -9.89 -32.68 -0.91
C ASP A 276 -9.03 -33.91 -1.27
N ASN A 277 -8.17 -34.33 -0.34
CA ASN A 277 -7.37 -35.54 -0.47
C ASN A 277 -8.27 -36.72 -0.85
N LEU A 278 -7.91 -37.43 -1.93
CA LEU A 278 -8.76 -38.45 -2.54
C LEU A 278 -8.04 -39.80 -2.54
N ASN A 279 -8.52 -40.72 -1.70
CA ASN A 279 -8.18 -42.13 -1.81
C ASN A 279 -9.20 -42.82 -2.71
N TYR A 280 -8.74 -43.60 -3.67
CA TYR A 280 -9.61 -44.29 -4.61
C TYR A 280 -9.08 -45.66 -5.04
N GLU A 281 -9.99 -46.52 -5.47
CA GLU A 281 -9.68 -47.82 -6.04
C GLU A 281 -10.20 -47.88 -7.48
N VAL A 282 -9.37 -48.41 -8.38
CA VAL A 282 -9.76 -48.78 -9.74
C VAL A 282 -9.97 -50.28 -9.77
N ILE A 283 -11.18 -50.70 -10.17
CA ILE A 283 -11.61 -52.09 -10.13
C ILE A 283 -12.00 -52.53 -11.54
N THR A 284 -11.33 -53.55 -12.08
CA THR A 284 -11.65 -54.10 -13.42
C THR A 284 -12.60 -55.29 -13.34
N SER A 285 -13.50 -55.41 -14.31
CA SER A 285 -14.48 -56.50 -14.38
C SER A 285 -14.85 -56.83 -15.82
N ASN A 286 -15.22 -58.08 -16.07
CA ASN A 286 -15.85 -58.53 -17.32
C ASN A 286 -17.02 -59.47 -17.02
N ARG A 287 -17.73 -59.92 -18.05
CA ARG A 287 -18.90 -60.81 -17.92
C ARG A 287 -18.62 -62.11 -17.15
N ASN A 288 -17.38 -62.59 -17.13
CA ASN A 288 -17.00 -63.86 -16.51
C ASN A 288 -16.41 -63.68 -15.11
N ILE A 289 -15.80 -62.52 -14.83
CA ILE A 289 -15.07 -62.24 -13.59
C ILE A 289 -15.42 -60.83 -13.11
N ASN A 290 -16.09 -60.79 -11.96
CA ASN A 290 -16.40 -59.54 -11.26
C ASN A 290 -15.26 -59.19 -10.30
N GLU A 291 -14.97 -57.89 -10.21
CA GLU A 291 -14.01 -57.29 -9.29
C GLU A 291 -12.63 -57.99 -9.24
N PHE A 292 -12.01 -58.20 -10.40
CA PHE A 292 -10.76 -58.96 -10.52
C PHE A 292 -9.55 -58.19 -9.97
N GLU A 293 -9.11 -57.14 -10.66
CA GLU A 293 -7.96 -56.34 -10.25
C GLU A 293 -8.46 -55.12 -9.48
N LYS A 294 -8.00 -54.95 -8.23
CA LYS A 294 -8.34 -53.82 -7.34
C LYS A 294 -7.07 -53.05 -7.02
N LEU A 295 -6.87 -51.91 -7.69
CA LEU A 295 -5.68 -51.08 -7.51
C LEU A 295 -6.04 -49.82 -6.71
N SER A 296 -5.42 -49.67 -5.54
CA SER A 296 -5.64 -48.52 -4.65
C SER A 296 -4.61 -47.42 -4.93
N TYR A 297 -5.10 -46.18 -4.98
CA TYR A 297 -4.33 -44.99 -5.30
C TYR A 297 -4.76 -43.81 -4.44
N GLN A 298 -3.92 -42.77 -4.43
CA GLN A 298 -4.12 -41.54 -3.69
C GLN A 298 -3.77 -40.31 -4.54
N ILE A 299 -4.64 -39.30 -4.46
CA ILE A 299 -4.34 -37.94 -4.89
C ILE A 299 -4.25 -37.05 -3.64
N ALA A 300 -3.08 -36.46 -3.41
CA ALA A 300 -2.85 -35.51 -2.33
C ALA A 300 -2.99 -34.07 -2.84
N ILE A 301 -3.58 -33.20 -2.02
CA ILE A 301 -3.84 -31.80 -2.35
C ILE A 301 -2.87 -30.86 -1.65
N ILE A 302 -2.42 -29.85 -2.40
CA ILE A 302 -1.78 -28.66 -1.86
C ILE A 302 -2.82 -27.54 -1.88
N LYS A 303 -3.22 -27.07 -0.69
CA LYS A 303 -4.14 -25.93 -0.55
C LYS A 303 -3.40 -24.62 -0.77
N ASP A 304 -4.12 -23.71 -1.39
CA ASP A 304 -3.70 -22.35 -1.68
C ASP A 304 -3.68 -21.50 -0.38
N GLN A 305 -2.64 -20.70 -0.17
CA GLN A 305 -2.45 -19.97 1.10
C GLN A 305 -3.22 -18.63 1.12
N TYR A 306 -3.32 -18.01 2.30
CA TYR A 306 -3.86 -16.64 2.38
C TYR A 306 -2.75 -15.65 2.00
N PRO A 307 -3.09 -14.52 1.37
CA PRO A 307 -2.11 -13.49 1.07
C PRO A 307 -1.61 -12.87 2.38
N THR A 308 -0.40 -12.31 2.35
CA THR A 308 0.23 -11.65 3.49
C THR A 308 0.35 -10.16 3.23
N ILE A 309 0.15 -9.34 4.26
CA ILE A 309 0.29 -7.89 4.20
C ILE A 309 1.00 -7.37 5.45
N SER A 310 2.04 -6.57 5.24
CA SER A 310 2.78 -5.87 6.29
C SER A 310 2.82 -4.39 5.94
N VAL A 311 2.34 -3.53 6.84
CA VAL A 311 2.30 -2.07 6.62
C VAL A 311 3.04 -1.37 7.75
N GLN A 312 3.99 -0.52 7.38
CA GLN A 312 4.82 0.24 8.32
C GLN A 312 4.73 1.74 8.01
N ILE A 313 4.89 2.57 9.04
CA ILE A 313 4.96 4.01 8.89
C ILE A 313 6.41 4.37 8.55
N ALA A 314 6.61 5.25 7.56
CA ALA A 314 7.94 5.72 7.19
C ALA A 314 8.64 6.39 8.40
N PRO A 315 9.94 6.16 8.63
CA PRO A 315 10.65 6.74 9.77
C PRO A 315 10.64 8.27 9.78
N ASP A 316 10.46 8.88 10.95
CA ASP A 316 10.47 10.34 11.12
C ASP A 316 11.80 10.98 10.70
N SER A 317 12.90 10.22 10.71
CA SER A 317 14.22 10.66 10.24
C SER A 317 14.24 11.09 8.77
N LEU A 318 13.26 10.64 7.97
CA LEU A 318 13.11 11.04 6.56
C LEU A 318 12.49 12.45 6.39
N LYS A 319 12.02 13.08 7.47
CA LYS A 319 11.45 14.46 7.48
C LYS A 319 10.40 14.68 6.39
N LEU A 320 9.51 13.71 6.19
CA LEU A 320 8.46 13.77 5.15
C LEU A 320 7.35 14.75 5.54
N LYS A 321 6.83 15.52 4.58
CA LYS A 321 5.74 16.50 4.81
C LYS A 321 4.42 15.87 5.30
N SER A 322 4.20 14.59 5.01
CA SER A 322 3.00 13.86 5.43
C SER A 322 3.35 12.42 5.82
N LYS A 323 2.50 11.84 6.65
CA LYS A 323 2.66 10.48 7.17
C LYS A 323 2.50 9.46 6.04
N MET A 324 3.62 8.93 5.55
CA MET A 324 3.64 7.88 4.53
C MET A 324 3.56 6.50 5.16
N LEU A 325 2.72 5.65 4.59
CA LEU A 325 2.68 4.21 4.88
C LEU A 325 3.30 3.44 3.73
N ILE A 326 4.13 2.48 4.10
CA ILE A 326 4.82 1.58 3.16
C ILE A 326 4.28 0.18 3.43
N GLY A 327 3.57 -0.36 2.45
CA GLY A 327 2.97 -1.68 2.52
C GLY A 327 3.68 -2.68 1.62
N GLN A 328 4.00 -3.85 2.17
CA GLN A 328 4.51 -5.01 1.44
C GLN A 328 3.43 -6.08 1.43
N VAL A 329 3.16 -6.62 0.25
CA VAL A 329 2.14 -7.63 0.03
C VAL A 329 2.74 -8.81 -0.71
N SER A 330 2.42 -10.03 -0.28
CA SER A 330 2.91 -11.22 -0.94
C SER A 330 1.95 -12.40 -0.86
N ASP A 331 1.98 -13.24 -1.87
CA ASP A 331 1.14 -14.41 -2.07
C ASP A 331 1.92 -15.51 -2.83
N ASP A 332 1.50 -16.76 -2.73
CA ASP A 332 2.17 -17.90 -3.38
C ASP A 332 1.86 -18.01 -4.88
N HIS A 333 0.71 -17.49 -5.32
CA HIS A 333 0.24 -17.60 -6.70
C HIS A 333 -0.04 -16.26 -7.38
N GLY A 334 -0.42 -15.23 -6.64
CA GLY A 334 -0.48 -13.86 -7.13
C GLY A 334 -1.60 -13.04 -6.50
N LEU A 335 -1.44 -11.72 -6.58
CA LEU A 335 -2.33 -10.75 -5.94
C LEU A 335 -3.37 -10.23 -6.95
N SER A 336 -4.64 -10.15 -6.55
CA SER A 336 -5.70 -9.68 -7.45
C SER A 336 -6.15 -8.24 -7.17
N LYS A 337 -6.17 -7.84 -5.89
CA LYS A 337 -6.74 -6.55 -5.48
C LYS A 337 -6.14 -6.08 -4.17
N LEU A 338 -5.92 -4.76 -4.07
CA LEU A 338 -5.60 -4.06 -2.83
C LEU A 338 -6.58 -2.91 -2.65
N GLN A 339 -7.09 -2.73 -1.44
CA GLN A 339 -7.99 -1.63 -1.12
C GLN A 339 -7.69 -1.05 0.26
N VAL A 340 -7.91 0.26 0.41
CA VAL A 340 -7.98 0.93 1.71
C VAL A 340 -9.44 0.95 2.16
N VAL A 341 -9.68 0.54 3.39
CA VAL A 341 -11.00 0.50 4.02
C VAL A 341 -10.98 1.48 5.19
N PHE A 342 -11.94 2.39 5.27
CA PHE A 342 -11.95 3.44 6.28
C PHE A 342 -13.37 3.77 6.78
N TYR A 343 -13.49 4.22 8.02
CA TYR A 343 -14.74 4.59 8.66
C TYR A 343 -14.51 5.57 9.82
N PRO A 344 -15.50 6.43 10.17
CA PRO A 344 -15.41 7.28 11.35
C PRO A 344 -15.29 6.46 12.64
N LYS A 345 -14.37 6.87 13.51
CA LYS A 345 -14.15 6.27 14.83
C LYS A 345 -15.42 6.39 15.67
N GLY A 346 -16.02 5.25 16.02
CA GLY A 346 -17.31 5.17 16.71
C GLY A 346 -18.50 4.77 15.82
N ASN A 347 -18.32 4.70 14.49
CA ASN A 347 -19.33 4.16 13.57
C ASN A 347 -18.71 3.12 12.59
N PRO A 348 -18.42 1.89 13.07
CA PRO A 348 -17.82 0.84 12.25
C PRO A 348 -18.67 0.36 11.07
N ASN A 349 -19.97 0.70 11.05
CA ASN A 349 -20.89 0.31 9.98
C ASN A 349 -20.86 1.27 8.78
N ALA A 350 -20.33 2.50 8.95
CA ALA A 350 -20.19 3.49 7.88
C ALA A 350 -18.92 3.26 7.04
N VAL A 351 -18.70 2.02 6.58
CA VAL A 351 -17.50 1.60 5.87
C VAL A 351 -17.46 2.19 4.46
N ARG A 352 -16.37 2.88 4.14
CA ARG A 352 -16.01 3.32 2.79
C ARG A 352 -14.76 2.58 2.33
N LYS A 353 -14.66 2.30 1.02
CA LYS A 353 -13.56 1.55 0.41
C LYS A 353 -13.03 2.26 -0.81
N ALA A 354 -11.71 2.21 -1.03
CA ALA A 354 -11.08 2.70 -2.25
C ALA A 354 -10.00 1.73 -2.70
N ASN A 355 -9.95 1.46 -4.01
CA ASN A 355 -8.96 0.56 -4.59
C ASN A 355 -7.61 1.26 -4.72
N LEU A 356 -6.54 0.53 -4.43
CA LEU A 356 -5.15 0.94 -4.66
C LEU A 356 -4.58 0.11 -5.82
N SER A 357 -3.67 0.71 -6.58
CA SER A 357 -3.00 0.00 -7.67
C SER A 357 -2.09 -1.09 -7.11
N ILE A 358 -2.18 -2.29 -7.67
CA ILE A 358 -1.35 -3.45 -7.34
C ILE A 358 -1.06 -4.24 -8.62
N LYS A 359 0.13 -4.82 -8.72
CA LYS A 359 0.52 -5.72 -9.81
C LYS A 359 0.03 -7.13 -9.52
N ASN A 360 -0.44 -7.82 -10.57
CA ASN A 360 -0.79 -9.23 -10.50
C ASN A 360 0.48 -10.11 -10.51
N GLN A 361 1.21 -10.09 -9.41
CA GLN A 361 2.46 -10.82 -9.16
C GLN A 361 2.43 -11.40 -7.74
N ALA A 362 3.34 -12.34 -7.46
CA ALA A 362 3.48 -12.96 -6.14
C ALA A 362 3.91 -11.98 -5.04
N VAL A 363 4.62 -10.91 -5.38
CA VAL A 363 5.06 -9.89 -4.43
C VAL A 363 4.87 -8.51 -5.06
N ASP A 364 4.35 -7.56 -4.29
CA ASP A 364 4.32 -6.16 -4.68
C ASP A 364 4.49 -5.25 -3.46
N GLN A 365 4.75 -3.97 -3.73
CA GLN A 365 4.88 -2.94 -2.71
C GLN A 365 4.04 -1.72 -3.07
N PHE A 366 3.37 -1.15 -2.09
CA PHE A 366 2.60 0.08 -2.26
C PHE A 366 2.99 1.14 -1.23
N ILE A 367 2.77 2.39 -1.62
CA ILE A 367 2.99 3.56 -0.77
C ILE A 367 1.70 4.35 -0.76
N TYR A 368 1.28 4.75 0.43
CA TYR A 368 0.03 5.47 0.58
C TYR A 368 0.10 6.51 1.70
N SER A 369 -0.57 7.63 1.50
CA SER A 369 -0.77 8.66 2.51
C SER A 369 -2.26 8.85 2.66
N PHE A 370 -2.82 8.51 3.81
CA PHE A 370 -4.23 8.80 4.08
C PHE A 370 -4.40 10.32 4.31
N PRO A 371 -5.46 10.99 3.81
CA PRO A 371 -6.59 10.50 2.99
C PRO A 371 -6.43 10.77 1.48
N ASN A 372 -5.22 10.65 0.91
CA ASN A 372 -4.96 11.07 -0.47
C ASN A 372 -5.88 10.36 -1.48
N GLY A 373 -6.61 11.13 -2.29
CA GLY A 373 -7.59 10.62 -3.25
C GLY A 373 -8.93 10.20 -2.64
N LEU A 374 -9.17 10.48 -1.35
CA LEU A 374 -10.42 10.17 -0.65
C LEU A 374 -11.14 11.44 -0.19
N SER A 375 -12.47 11.44 -0.28
CA SER A 375 -13.30 12.49 0.32
C SER A 375 -13.70 12.07 1.74
N ILE A 376 -13.14 12.78 2.73
CA ILE A 376 -13.44 12.62 4.15
C ILE A 376 -13.94 13.94 4.76
N GLU A 377 -14.67 13.84 5.86
CA GLU A 377 -15.15 15.02 6.60
C GLU A 377 -14.03 15.52 7.52
N GLN A 378 -13.79 16.83 7.50
CA GLN A 378 -12.82 17.46 8.40
C GLN A 378 -13.35 17.47 9.84
N GLY A 379 -12.44 17.45 10.82
CA GLY A 379 -12.76 17.43 12.24
C GLY A 379 -13.16 16.05 12.78
N VAL A 380 -13.08 14.99 11.96
CA VAL A 380 -13.49 13.62 12.31
C VAL A 380 -12.27 12.69 12.44
N ASN A 381 -12.28 11.83 13.46
CA ASN A 381 -11.32 10.73 13.59
C ASN A 381 -11.74 9.57 12.70
N TYR A 382 -10.86 9.11 11.81
CA TYR A 382 -11.06 7.93 10.98
C TYR A 382 -10.14 6.79 11.42
N GLU A 383 -10.70 5.58 11.44
CA GLU A 383 -9.94 4.34 11.47
C GLU A 383 -9.87 3.77 10.05
N TYR A 384 -8.69 3.28 9.67
CA TYR A 384 -8.50 2.67 8.36
C TYR A 384 -7.51 1.51 8.40
N TYR A 385 -7.67 0.58 7.48
CA TYR A 385 -6.76 -0.55 7.26
C TYR A 385 -6.68 -0.86 5.76
N PHE A 386 -5.68 -1.64 5.38
CA PHE A 386 -5.51 -2.14 4.02
C PHE A 386 -5.94 -3.60 3.96
N GLU A 387 -6.65 -3.95 2.90
CA GLU A 387 -7.12 -5.31 2.65
C GLU A 387 -6.61 -5.76 1.28
N VAL A 388 -5.84 -6.84 1.27
CA VAL A 388 -5.28 -7.46 0.07
C VAL A 388 -5.98 -8.77 -0.22
N PHE A 389 -6.18 -9.08 -1.50
CA PHE A 389 -6.85 -10.28 -1.99
C PHE A 389 -5.90 -11.08 -2.89
N ASP A 390 -5.90 -12.40 -2.71
CA ASP A 390 -5.21 -13.34 -3.60
C ASP A 390 -5.93 -13.49 -4.95
N ASN A 391 -5.43 -14.36 -5.82
CA ASN A 391 -6.05 -14.71 -7.09
C ASN A 391 -6.76 -16.08 -7.07
N ASP A 392 -7.09 -16.62 -5.89
CA ASP A 392 -7.74 -17.93 -5.73
C ASP A 392 -9.23 -17.85 -6.09
N VAL A 393 -9.51 -18.11 -7.37
CA VAL A 393 -10.88 -18.15 -7.90
C VAL A 393 -11.67 -19.35 -7.36
N VAL A 394 -11.01 -20.43 -6.92
CA VAL A 394 -11.68 -21.65 -6.46
C VAL A 394 -12.38 -21.39 -5.13
N ASN A 395 -11.77 -20.60 -4.24
CA ASN A 395 -12.30 -20.27 -2.91
C ASN A 395 -12.87 -18.84 -2.78
N ASN A 396 -13.28 -18.20 -3.89
CA ASN A 396 -13.83 -16.83 -3.92
C ASN A 396 -12.90 -15.73 -3.36
N PHE A 397 -11.63 -15.75 -3.73
CA PHE A 397 -10.57 -14.81 -3.34
C PHE A 397 -10.42 -14.63 -1.83
N LYS A 398 -9.35 -15.19 -1.24
CA LYS A 398 -9.09 -14.98 0.18
C LYS A 398 -8.46 -13.61 0.39
N SER A 399 -8.67 -13.07 1.59
CA SER A 399 -8.21 -11.72 1.92
C SER A 399 -7.58 -11.64 3.30
N THR A 400 -6.57 -10.78 3.42
CA THR A 400 -5.90 -10.47 4.69
C THR A 400 -5.88 -8.97 4.92
N LYS A 401 -6.05 -8.57 6.18
CA LYS A 401 -6.11 -7.16 6.61
C LYS A 401 -4.82 -6.77 7.31
N SER A 402 -4.38 -5.53 7.11
CA SER A 402 -3.31 -4.92 7.90
C SER A 402 -3.77 -4.59 9.33
N SER A 403 -2.84 -4.10 10.14
CA SER A 403 -3.18 -3.35 11.36
C SER A 403 -4.08 -2.15 11.04
N VAL A 404 -4.86 -1.74 12.04
CA VAL A 404 -5.72 -0.55 11.96
C VAL A 404 -4.90 0.68 12.33
N PHE A 405 -5.00 1.69 11.48
CA PHE A 405 -4.39 3.00 11.65
C PHE A 405 -5.46 4.04 11.96
N VAL A 406 -5.07 5.11 12.66
CA VAL A 406 -5.95 6.23 13.00
C VAL A 406 -5.45 7.49 12.31
N HIS A 407 -6.37 8.26 11.76
CA HIS A 407 -6.12 9.58 11.18
C HIS A 407 -7.15 10.58 11.69
N TYR A 408 -6.71 11.77 12.06
CA TYR A 408 -7.57 12.90 12.34
C TYR A 408 -7.35 13.96 11.27
N GLU A 409 -8.40 14.27 10.51
CA GLU A 409 -8.32 15.35 9.52
C GLU A 409 -8.63 16.67 10.22
N LEU A 410 -7.63 17.52 10.35
CA LEU A 410 -7.80 18.86 10.96
C LEU A 410 -8.72 19.71 10.07
N THR A 411 -9.61 20.49 10.71
CA THR A 411 -10.33 21.57 10.02
C THR A 411 -9.36 22.67 9.58
N GLU A 412 -9.74 23.53 8.64
CA GLU A 412 -8.89 24.67 8.25
C GLU A 412 -8.54 25.56 9.45
N GLU A 413 -9.48 25.78 10.38
CA GLU A 413 -9.23 26.52 11.62
C GLU A 413 -8.21 25.79 12.51
N GLN A 414 -8.38 24.49 12.73
CA GLN A 414 -7.44 23.69 13.53
C GLN A 414 -6.04 23.59 12.90
N LYS A 415 -5.94 23.62 11.57
CA LYS A 415 -4.65 23.69 10.87
C LYS A 415 -3.93 24.98 11.20
N VAL A 416 -4.66 26.10 11.16
CA VAL A 416 -4.11 27.41 11.51
C VAL A 416 -3.70 27.46 12.99
N ASP A 417 -4.55 26.98 13.90
CA ASP A 417 -4.22 26.89 15.34
C ASP A 417 -2.96 26.04 15.58
N LYS A 418 -2.86 24.89 14.91
CA LYS A 418 -1.69 24.01 15.00
C LYS A 418 -0.42 24.69 14.45
N GLN A 419 -0.52 25.41 13.34
CA GLN A 419 0.60 26.19 12.80
C GLN A 419 1.06 27.27 13.80
N ILE A 420 0.13 27.98 14.45
CA ILE A 420 0.45 28.97 15.49
C ILE A 420 1.17 28.30 16.67
N GLN A 421 0.70 27.14 17.12
CA GLN A 421 1.33 26.41 18.22
C GLN A 421 2.74 25.89 17.88
N GLU A 422 2.91 25.26 16.71
CA GLU A 422 4.22 24.81 16.22
C GLU A 422 5.18 25.99 16.09
N GLN A 423 4.68 27.13 15.63
CA GLN A 423 5.46 28.34 15.53
C GLN A 423 5.87 28.89 16.90
N ASN A 424 4.97 28.96 17.89
CA ASN A 424 5.31 29.40 19.24
C ASN A 424 6.45 28.56 19.83
N GLN A 425 6.49 27.25 19.53
CA GLN A 425 7.62 26.40 19.93
C GLN A 425 8.93 26.75 19.21
N ASN A 426 8.87 27.03 17.91
CA ASN A 426 10.03 27.45 17.12
C ASN A 426 10.57 28.81 17.56
N ILE A 427 9.69 29.78 17.80
CA ILE A 427 9.99 31.12 18.33
C ILE A 427 10.68 31.00 19.70
N ASN A 428 10.11 30.22 20.63
CA ASN A 428 10.69 30.03 21.97
C ASN A 428 12.07 29.35 21.91
N SER A 429 12.26 28.41 20.97
CA SER A 429 13.55 27.77 20.73
C SER A 429 14.57 28.76 20.17
N LEU A 430 14.17 29.63 19.24
CA LEU A 430 15.03 30.70 18.71
C LEU A 430 15.39 31.73 19.80
N GLU A 431 14.44 32.12 20.66
CA GLU A 431 14.70 33.04 21.77
C GLU A 431 15.74 32.49 22.75
N LYS A 432 15.66 31.21 23.12
CA LYS A 432 16.71 30.53 23.90
C LYS A 432 18.06 30.51 23.17
N SER A 433 18.03 30.34 21.85
CA SER A 433 19.21 30.41 20.99
C SER A 433 19.86 31.80 21.05
N LEU A 434 19.06 32.87 20.98
CA LEU A 434 19.52 34.26 21.09
C LEU A 434 20.12 34.56 22.48
N GLN A 435 19.54 34.04 23.56
CA GLN A 435 20.13 34.15 24.90
C GLN A 435 21.48 33.43 25.02
N ASN A 436 21.66 32.30 24.33
CA ASN A 436 22.94 31.61 24.29
C ASN A 436 23.96 32.37 23.45
N GLN A 437 23.53 33.02 22.36
CA GLN A 437 24.35 33.90 21.54
C GLN A 437 24.93 35.06 22.37
N GLU A 438 24.11 35.68 23.23
CA GLU A 438 24.57 36.76 24.12
C GLU A 438 25.69 36.27 25.07
N LYS A 439 25.56 35.05 25.61
CA LYS A 439 26.62 34.43 26.43
C LYS A 439 27.89 34.19 25.62
N GLN A 440 27.79 33.76 24.35
CA GLN A 440 28.97 33.60 23.49
C GLN A 440 29.66 34.95 23.24
N LEU A 441 28.92 36.02 23.00
CA LEU A 441 29.49 37.37 22.84
C LEU A 441 30.28 37.80 24.10
N SER A 442 29.78 37.47 25.30
CA SER A 442 30.52 37.74 26.55
C SER A 442 31.79 36.90 26.70
N GLU A 443 31.80 35.64 26.23
CA GLU A 443 33.02 34.84 26.18
C GLU A 443 34.04 35.42 25.20
N LEU A 444 33.58 35.97 24.06
CA LEU A 444 34.44 36.66 23.11
C LEU A 444 35.11 37.90 23.72
N ASP A 445 34.41 38.66 24.56
CA ASP A 445 35.00 39.77 25.33
C ASP A 445 36.14 39.31 26.25
N LYS A 446 35.99 38.14 26.88
CA LYS A 446 37.05 37.55 27.71
C LYS A 446 38.26 37.13 26.86
N LEU A 447 38.02 36.61 25.65
CA LEU A 447 39.08 36.30 24.70
C LEU A 447 39.80 37.58 24.24
N GLN A 448 39.07 38.66 23.95
CA GLN A 448 39.65 39.95 23.59
C GLN A 448 40.47 40.58 24.73
N LYS A 449 40.05 40.45 26.00
CA LYS A 449 40.84 40.90 27.15
C LYS A 449 42.16 40.12 27.25
N MET A 450 42.11 38.81 27.06
CA MET A 450 43.30 37.96 27.05
C MET A 450 44.32 38.37 25.96
N ASN A 451 43.84 38.80 24.79
CA ASN A 451 44.67 39.34 23.72
C ASN A 451 45.50 40.54 24.16
N LYS A 452 44.88 41.44 24.95
CA LYS A 452 45.50 42.66 25.48
C LYS A 452 46.48 42.38 26.62
N GLU A 453 46.27 41.30 27.38
CA GLU A 453 47.11 40.93 28.52
C GLU A 453 48.35 40.10 28.14
N LYS A 454 48.23 39.23 27.13
CA LYS A 454 49.31 38.29 26.76
C LYS A 454 49.90 38.62 25.39
N ALA A 455 51.23 38.69 25.28
CA ALA A 455 51.91 38.90 23.99
C ALA A 455 51.73 37.71 23.01
N THR A 456 51.73 36.48 23.51
CA THR A 456 51.57 35.24 22.72
C THR A 456 50.52 34.32 23.34
N LEU A 457 49.78 33.57 22.51
CA LEU A 457 48.78 32.59 22.97
C LEU A 457 49.45 31.25 23.31
N ASP A 458 49.24 30.75 24.53
CA ASP A 458 49.65 29.40 24.92
C ASP A 458 48.67 28.33 24.38
N PHE A 459 49.02 27.05 24.47
CA PHE A 459 48.17 25.96 23.96
C PHE A 459 46.77 25.95 24.60
N LYS A 460 46.67 26.34 25.88
CA LYS A 460 45.39 26.40 26.59
C LYS A 460 44.53 27.55 26.06
N ASP A 461 45.13 28.68 25.74
CA ASP A 461 44.45 29.83 25.13
C ASP A 461 44.00 29.52 23.70
N GLN A 462 44.85 28.86 22.91
CA GLN A 462 44.48 28.37 21.57
C GLN A 462 43.28 27.44 21.61
N LYS A 463 43.25 26.51 22.58
CA LYS A 463 42.12 25.60 22.77
C LYS A 463 40.83 26.37 23.10
N LYS A 464 40.90 27.43 23.91
CA LYS A 464 39.72 28.27 24.21
C LYS A 464 39.18 28.97 22.96
N VAL A 465 40.05 29.49 22.09
CA VAL A 465 39.65 30.10 20.82
C VAL A 465 39.01 29.07 19.89
N GLU A 466 39.62 27.90 19.75
CA GLU A 466 39.07 26.80 18.93
C GLU A 466 37.70 26.34 19.45
N ASP A 467 37.56 26.16 20.77
CA ASP A 467 36.30 25.78 21.41
C ASP A 467 35.22 26.87 21.24
N PHE A 468 35.61 28.15 21.29
CA PHE A 468 34.71 29.26 20.99
C PHE A 468 34.22 29.20 19.54
N ILE A 469 35.13 29.08 18.56
CA ILE A 469 34.77 28.98 17.13
C ILE A 469 33.84 27.79 16.90
N LYS A 470 34.12 26.63 17.50
CA LYS A 470 33.29 25.44 17.38
C LYS A 470 31.88 25.65 17.96
N ARG A 471 31.78 26.24 19.15
CA ARG A 471 30.48 26.58 19.75
C ARG A 471 29.72 27.60 18.93
N GLN A 472 30.40 28.62 18.39
CA GLN A 472 29.78 29.64 17.55
C GLN A 472 29.22 29.05 16.25
N LYS A 473 29.94 28.11 15.61
CA LYS A 473 29.41 27.40 14.43
C LYS A 473 28.13 26.62 14.73
N GLN A 474 28.11 25.88 15.84
CA GLN A 474 26.91 25.14 16.26
C GLN A 474 25.73 26.07 16.54
N GLN A 475 26.01 27.22 17.13
CA GLN A 475 25.03 28.25 17.43
C GLN A 475 24.46 28.89 16.15
N ASP A 476 25.31 29.21 15.17
CA ASP A 476 24.90 29.76 13.87
C ASP A 476 24.08 28.75 13.04
N GLU A 477 24.46 27.47 13.04
CA GLU A 477 23.70 26.39 12.38
C GLU A 477 22.29 26.24 12.99
N MET A 478 22.21 26.24 14.33
CA MET A 478 20.94 26.18 15.05
C MET A 478 20.06 27.40 14.73
N MET A 479 20.65 28.60 14.70
CA MET A 479 19.95 29.84 14.34
C MET A 479 19.42 29.78 12.91
N LYS A 480 20.21 29.27 11.96
CA LYS A 480 19.82 29.10 10.56
C LYS A 480 18.66 28.12 10.43
N GLU A 481 18.71 26.98 11.13
CA GLU A 481 17.61 26.01 11.11
C GLU A 481 16.31 26.59 11.67
N PHE A 482 16.38 27.32 12.79
CA PHE A 482 15.19 27.96 13.36
C PHE A 482 14.65 29.09 12.47
N THR A 483 15.53 29.94 11.91
CA THR A 483 15.13 31.00 10.97
C THR A 483 14.41 30.41 9.74
N LYS A 484 14.95 29.31 9.21
CA LYS A 484 14.32 28.60 8.10
C LYS A 484 12.96 28.01 8.47
N LYS A 485 12.84 27.36 9.64
CA LYS A 485 11.54 26.86 10.12
C LYS A 485 10.52 27.97 10.32
N LEU A 486 10.94 29.12 10.84
CA LEU A 486 10.08 30.29 10.98
C LEU A 486 9.61 30.79 9.61
N THR A 487 10.50 30.81 8.62
CA THR A 487 10.20 31.20 7.23
C THR A 487 9.20 30.23 6.60
N ASP A 488 9.50 28.93 6.63
CA ASP A 488 8.64 27.88 6.05
C ASP A 488 7.23 27.92 6.67
N ASN A 489 7.13 28.06 8.00
CA ASN A 489 5.86 28.16 8.71
C ASN A 489 5.09 29.44 8.36
N LEU A 490 5.79 30.57 8.26
CA LEU A 490 5.17 31.85 7.92
C LEU A 490 4.66 31.84 6.47
N GLU A 491 5.40 31.24 5.54
CA GLU A 491 4.95 31.03 4.15
C GLU A 491 3.67 30.17 4.09
N GLU A 492 3.66 29.04 4.79
CA GLU A 492 2.54 28.11 4.85
C GLU A 492 1.33 28.64 5.63
N PHE A 493 1.51 29.68 6.45
CA PHE A 493 0.44 30.32 7.22
C PHE A 493 -0.47 31.16 6.33
N ASN A 494 -1.75 30.80 6.24
CA ASN A 494 -2.78 31.50 5.46
C ASN A 494 -2.32 31.95 4.04
N PRO A 495 -1.98 31.02 3.13
CA PRO A 495 -1.38 31.34 1.81
C PRO A 495 -2.30 32.12 0.85
N LYS A 496 -3.55 32.39 1.26
CA LYS A 496 -4.53 33.15 0.47
C LYS A 496 -4.61 34.63 0.88
N SER A 497 -4.03 35.03 2.01
CA SER A 497 -3.97 36.44 2.41
C SER A 497 -2.78 37.12 1.74
N GLN A 498 -3.03 38.28 1.11
CA GLN A 498 -1.99 39.23 0.71
C GLN A 498 -1.76 40.17 1.89
N ASP A 499 -1.02 39.69 2.87
CA ASP A 499 -0.65 40.45 4.06
C ASP A 499 0.74 41.05 3.86
N LYS A 500 0.82 42.39 3.91
CA LYS A 500 2.07 43.12 3.67
C LYS A 500 3.08 42.91 4.79
N ASP A 501 2.62 42.77 6.04
CA ASP A 501 3.52 42.54 7.17
C ASP A 501 4.10 41.13 7.13
N LYS A 502 3.30 40.15 6.68
CA LYS A 502 3.82 38.80 6.38
C LYS A 502 4.90 38.84 5.31
N GLU A 503 4.66 39.50 4.18
CA GLU A 503 5.64 39.58 3.08
C GLU A 503 6.95 40.27 3.52
N GLU A 504 6.84 41.33 4.31
CA GLU A 504 8.00 42.04 4.85
C GLU A 504 8.77 41.18 5.87
N LEU A 505 8.08 40.45 6.76
CA LEU A 505 8.72 39.50 7.67
C LEU A 505 9.48 38.40 6.92
N LEU A 506 8.89 37.85 5.85
CA LEU A 506 9.55 36.85 5.00
C LEU A 506 10.81 37.39 4.33
N ARG A 507 10.73 38.59 3.73
CA ARG A 507 11.89 39.29 3.13
C ARG A 507 13.02 39.43 4.14
N ARG A 508 12.68 39.86 5.37
CA ARG A 508 13.67 40.10 6.43
C ARG A 508 14.25 38.82 7.01
N LEU A 509 13.47 37.74 7.12
CA LEU A 509 13.98 36.42 7.51
C LEU A 509 14.98 35.88 6.46
N GLU A 510 14.71 36.07 5.17
CA GLU A 510 15.64 35.71 4.09
C GLU A 510 16.95 36.51 4.19
N GLU A 511 16.87 37.80 4.54
CA GLU A 511 18.05 38.64 4.75
C GLU A 511 18.86 38.23 5.99
N ALA A 512 18.18 37.82 7.07
CA ALA A 512 18.83 37.26 8.25
C ALA A 512 19.58 35.95 7.92
N GLU A 513 19.02 35.11 7.03
CA GLU A 513 19.71 33.91 6.53
C GLU A 513 20.97 34.28 5.72
N LYS A 514 20.89 35.26 4.81
CA LYS A 514 22.05 35.77 4.07
C LYS A 514 23.13 36.36 4.99
N GLN A 515 22.74 36.98 6.09
CA GLN A 515 23.67 37.50 7.09
C GLN A 515 24.37 36.37 7.85
N ALA A 516 23.66 35.29 8.19
CA ALA A 516 24.25 34.09 8.79
C ALA A 516 25.35 33.47 7.90
N GLU A 517 25.15 33.45 6.57
CA GLU A 517 26.18 32.96 5.63
C GLU A 517 27.45 33.80 5.62
N LYS A 518 27.35 35.12 5.85
CA LYS A 518 28.52 36.00 6.00
C LYS A 518 29.29 35.68 7.29
N ASN A 519 28.58 35.36 8.37
CA ASN A 519 29.19 34.97 9.64
C ASN A 519 29.89 33.62 9.53
N GLU A 520 29.31 32.66 8.80
CA GLU A 520 29.94 31.37 8.51
C GLU A 520 31.30 31.55 7.80
N LYS A 521 31.39 32.49 6.85
CA LYS A 521 32.66 32.82 6.17
C LYS A 521 33.69 33.41 7.14
N LEU A 522 33.28 34.35 8.00
CA LEU A 522 34.18 34.93 9.03
C LEU A 522 34.65 33.87 10.02
N LEU A 523 33.81 32.91 10.41
CA LEU A 523 34.20 31.80 11.27
C LEU A 523 35.21 30.87 10.62
N LYS A 524 35.12 30.64 9.31
CA LYS A 524 36.13 29.88 8.54
C LYS A 524 37.46 30.63 8.50
N GLU A 525 37.43 31.94 8.24
CA GLU A 525 38.63 32.79 8.28
C GLU A 525 39.30 32.77 9.67
N LEU A 526 38.51 32.87 10.74
CA LEU A 526 39.01 32.79 12.12
C LEU A 526 39.63 31.43 12.46
N GLU A 527 39.04 30.34 11.96
CA GLU A 527 39.60 29.00 12.13
C GLU A 527 40.97 28.87 11.44
N GLU A 528 41.11 29.43 10.24
CA GLU A 528 42.38 29.44 9.51
C GLU A 528 43.44 30.30 10.22
N LEU A 529 43.07 31.50 10.65
CA LEU A 529 43.97 32.43 11.36
C LEU A 529 44.42 31.84 12.71
N SER A 530 43.52 31.13 13.40
CA SER A 530 43.83 30.42 14.64
C SER A 530 44.90 29.33 14.40
N LYS A 531 44.78 28.55 13.31
CA LYS A 531 45.77 27.53 12.92
C LYS A 531 47.11 28.13 12.49
N LYS A 532 47.11 29.30 11.86
CA LYS A 532 48.32 30.02 11.39
C LYS A 532 49.03 30.80 12.50
N LEU A 533 48.44 30.90 13.70
CA LEU A 533 48.97 31.67 14.83
C LEU A 533 49.13 33.17 14.53
N GLU A 534 48.33 33.70 13.61
CA GLU A 534 48.32 35.12 13.22
C GLU A 534 47.47 35.93 14.22
N LYS A 535 48.02 36.13 15.42
CA LYS A 535 47.32 36.69 16.60
C LYS A 535 46.60 38.02 16.32
N ASP A 536 47.28 39.00 15.74
CA ASP A 536 46.69 40.34 15.55
C ASP A 536 45.52 40.30 14.56
N GLN A 537 45.69 39.61 13.43
CA GLN A 537 44.62 39.44 12.43
C GLN A 537 43.45 38.62 12.97
N LEU A 538 43.72 37.60 13.79
CA LEU A 538 42.71 36.77 14.43
C LEU A 538 41.78 37.62 15.31
N PHE A 539 42.32 38.48 16.16
CA PHE A 539 41.50 39.30 17.06
C PHE A 539 40.80 40.47 16.38
N ASP A 540 41.39 41.05 15.32
CA ASP A 540 40.71 42.02 14.47
C ASP A 540 39.47 41.41 13.77
N LYS A 541 39.62 40.20 13.23
CA LYS A 541 38.50 39.46 12.63
C LYS A 541 37.47 39.02 13.67
N ALA A 542 37.91 38.71 14.89
CA ALA A 542 37.05 38.33 15.98
C ALA A 542 36.17 39.51 16.44
N GLU A 543 36.73 40.72 16.46
CA GLU A 543 35.97 41.95 16.73
C GLU A 543 34.92 42.22 15.65
N LYS A 544 35.28 42.01 14.38
CA LYS A 544 34.30 42.10 13.28
C LYS A 544 33.20 41.05 13.39
N LEU A 545 33.54 39.81 13.77
CA LEU A 545 32.55 38.76 14.04
C LEU A 545 31.63 39.17 15.20
N LYS A 546 32.19 39.71 16.29
CA LYS A 546 31.42 40.19 17.45
C LYS A 546 30.37 41.20 17.02
N GLN A 547 30.76 42.18 16.20
CA GLN A 547 29.85 43.21 15.71
C GLN A 547 28.75 42.61 14.84
N ASN A 548 29.11 41.76 13.88
CA ASN A 548 28.12 41.13 13.01
C ASN A 548 27.16 40.22 13.78
N ALA A 549 27.67 39.49 14.76
CA ALA A 549 26.90 38.60 15.62
C ALA A 549 25.94 39.39 16.53
N LYS A 550 26.37 40.55 17.05
CA LYS A 550 25.50 41.46 17.80
C LYS A 550 24.37 42.02 16.93
N ASN A 551 24.70 42.52 15.74
CA ASN A 551 23.69 43.04 14.80
C ASN A 551 22.69 41.94 14.39
N GLN A 552 23.19 40.73 14.08
CA GLN A 552 22.35 39.59 13.73
C GLN A 552 21.44 39.20 14.91
N GLN A 553 21.96 39.19 16.14
CA GLN A 553 21.16 38.91 17.33
C GLN A 553 20.02 39.93 17.47
N GLN A 554 20.30 41.23 17.36
CA GLN A 554 19.29 42.29 17.42
C GLN A 554 18.25 42.17 16.29
N ASN A 555 18.69 41.90 15.05
CA ASN A 555 17.80 41.68 13.92
C ASN A 555 16.86 40.50 14.15
N LEU A 556 17.38 39.38 14.63
CA LEU A 556 16.59 38.18 14.90
C LEU A 556 15.68 38.35 16.11
N GLU A 557 16.12 39.05 17.15
CA GLU A 557 15.30 39.39 18.31
C GLU A 557 14.12 40.28 17.92
N GLN A 558 14.35 41.26 17.03
CA GLN A 558 13.29 42.05 16.44
C GLN A 558 12.33 41.19 15.62
N LEU A 559 12.85 40.31 14.75
CA LEU A 559 12.01 39.45 13.93
C LEU A 559 11.19 38.48 14.77
N VAL A 560 11.76 37.91 15.83
CA VAL A 560 11.06 37.08 16.81
C VAL A 560 9.89 37.86 17.42
N GLU A 561 10.13 39.09 17.87
CA GLU A 561 9.10 39.91 18.50
C GLU A 561 7.99 40.30 17.51
N LEU A 562 8.35 40.79 16.31
CA LEU A 562 7.39 41.14 15.27
C LEU A 562 6.58 39.92 14.82
N THR A 563 7.21 38.76 14.72
CA THR A 563 6.54 37.51 14.39
C THR A 563 5.56 37.11 15.50
N LYS A 564 5.95 37.19 16.79
CA LYS A 564 5.01 36.96 17.91
C LYS A 564 3.80 37.90 17.82
N ARG A 565 4.04 39.20 17.60
CA ARG A 565 2.97 40.20 17.46
C ARG A 565 2.03 39.85 16.31
N PHE A 566 2.57 39.51 15.14
CA PHE A 566 1.80 39.07 13.98
C PHE A 566 0.88 37.88 14.33
N TYR A 567 1.39 36.86 15.03
CA TYR A 567 0.55 35.72 15.42
C TYR A 567 -0.51 36.05 16.48
N VAL A 568 -0.20 36.92 17.44
CA VAL A 568 -1.18 37.41 18.43
C VAL A 568 -2.29 38.20 17.71
N GLU A 569 -1.92 39.05 16.75
CA GLU A 569 -2.85 39.82 15.93
C GLU A 569 -3.76 38.89 15.10
N GLN A 570 -3.17 37.92 14.39
CA GLN A 570 -3.91 36.96 13.59
C GLN A 570 -4.83 36.07 14.44
N LYS A 571 -4.40 35.69 15.64
CA LYS A 571 -5.24 34.93 16.58
C LYS A 571 -6.39 35.77 17.12
N ALA A 572 -6.17 37.05 17.41
CA ALA A 572 -7.23 37.99 17.78
C ALA A 572 -8.25 38.15 16.64
N GLU A 573 -7.79 38.33 15.39
CA GLU A 573 -8.66 38.42 14.21
C GLU A 573 -9.49 37.13 14.03
N GLN A 574 -8.88 35.96 14.22
CA GLN A 574 -9.57 34.66 14.18
C GLN A 574 -10.61 34.52 15.29
N ILE A 575 -10.30 34.91 16.52
CA ILE A 575 -11.26 34.89 17.63
C ILE A 575 -12.41 35.85 17.36
N ALA A 576 -12.15 37.03 16.81
CA ALA A 576 -13.19 37.98 16.42
C ALA A 576 -14.12 37.39 15.35
N ASP A 577 -13.58 36.70 14.33
CA ASP A 577 -14.37 36.01 13.30
C ASP A 577 -15.15 34.81 13.88
N LYS A 578 -14.53 34.00 14.76
CA LYS A 578 -15.19 32.90 15.49
C LYS A 578 -16.36 33.43 16.33
N LEU A 579 -16.19 34.55 17.03
CA LEU A 579 -17.25 35.21 17.80
C LEU A 579 -18.39 35.71 16.92
N ASP A 580 -18.11 36.34 15.77
CA ASP A 580 -19.16 36.81 14.85
C ASP A 580 -19.92 35.63 14.20
N LYS A 581 -19.20 34.58 13.77
CA LYS A 581 -19.81 33.34 13.26
C LYS A 581 -20.67 32.65 14.31
N LEU A 582 -20.19 32.55 15.56
CA LEU A 582 -20.95 31.93 16.64
C LEU A 582 -22.17 32.76 17.02
N ALA A 583 -22.05 34.10 17.00
CA ALA A 583 -23.18 35.00 17.16
C ALA A 583 -24.24 34.79 16.06
N GLU A 584 -23.83 34.64 14.80
CA GLU A 584 -24.75 34.33 13.71
C GLU A 584 -25.40 32.95 13.85
N LYS A 585 -24.66 31.94 14.30
CA LYS A 585 -25.20 30.59 14.58
C LYS A 585 -26.26 30.65 15.68
N GLU A 586 -25.96 31.34 16.78
CA GLU A 586 -26.87 31.52 17.92
C GLU A 586 -28.15 32.28 17.51
N ASP A 587 -28.02 33.35 16.74
CA ASP A 587 -29.19 34.12 16.24
C ASP A 587 -30.04 33.29 15.25
N LYS A 588 -29.41 32.49 14.38
CA LYS A 588 -30.12 31.55 13.48
C LYS A 588 -30.85 30.46 14.26
N LEU A 589 -30.22 29.87 15.28
CA LEU A 589 -30.86 28.88 16.17
C LEU A 589 -32.08 29.49 16.88
N ALA A 590 -31.99 30.75 17.29
CA ALA A 590 -33.09 31.47 17.93
C ALA A 590 -34.30 31.69 17.00
N GLU A 591 -34.08 31.77 15.68
CA GLU A 591 -35.13 31.95 14.66
C GLU A 591 -35.72 30.63 14.14
N ASP A 592 -34.96 29.53 14.15
CA ASP A 592 -35.42 28.23 13.65
C ASP A 592 -36.11 27.38 14.72
N ALA A 593 -37.45 27.42 14.74
CA ALA A 593 -38.25 26.66 15.71
C ALA A 593 -38.07 25.13 15.65
N LYS A 594 -37.60 24.56 14.53
CA LYS A 594 -37.40 23.11 14.38
C LYS A 594 -36.05 22.67 14.94
N GLU A 595 -35.01 23.46 14.70
CA GLU A 595 -33.65 23.17 15.15
C GLU A 595 -33.37 23.69 16.57
N ASN A 596 -34.22 24.58 17.12
CA ASN A 596 -34.05 25.14 18.46
C ASN A 596 -34.34 24.11 19.58
N SER A 597 -33.36 23.24 19.82
CA SER A 597 -33.34 22.19 20.84
C SER A 597 -32.22 22.42 21.85
N LYS A 598 -32.33 21.75 23.02
CA LYS A 598 -31.29 21.80 24.05
C LYS A 598 -29.96 21.25 23.52
N GLU A 599 -30.00 20.16 22.76
CA GLU A 599 -28.80 19.50 22.24
C GLU A 599 -28.01 20.43 21.32
N ASN A 600 -28.70 21.17 20.44
CA ASN A 600 -28.08 22.13 19.55
C ASN A 600 -27.57 23.37 20.31
N GLN A 601 -28.30 23.86 21.31
CA GLN A 601 -27.83 24.95 22.17
C GLN A 601 -26.57 24.56 22.95
N ASP A 602 -26.56 23.37 23.58
CA ASP A 602 -25.42 22.89 24.36
C ASP A 602 -24.17 22.69 23.47
N ALA A 603 -24.34 22.44 22.16
CA ALA A 603 -23.24 22.42 21.20
C ALA A 603 -22.64 23.82 20.99
N ILE A 604 -23.47 24.86 20.84
CA ILE A 604 -23.01 26.25 20.74
C ILE A 604 -22.35 26.69 22.06
N ASN A 605 -22.90 26.32 23.22
CA ASN A 605 -22.29 26.60 24.52
C ASN A 605 -20.85 26.05 24.60
N LYS A 606 -20.62 24.83 24.11
CA LYS A 606 -19.28 24.23 24.04
C LYS A 606 -18.36 24.95 23.06
N GLU A 607 -18.85 25.39 21.90
CA GLU A 607 -18.07 26.22 20.97
C GLU A 607 -17.64 27.53 21.65
N PHE A 608 -18.52 28.19 22.43
CA PHE A 608 -18.17 29.39 23.18
C PHE A 608 -17.15 29.12 24.31
N GLU A 609 -17.27 28.01 25.04
CA GLU A 609 -16.28 27.61 26.06
C GLU A 609 -14.88 27.40 25.47
N VAL A 610 -14.79 26.93 24.22
CA VAL A 610 -13.52 26.85 23.49
C VAL A 610 -12.99 28.25 23.20
N ILE A 611 -13.83 29.17 22.70
CA ILE A 611 -13.44 30.58 22.47
C ILE A 611 -12.97 31.25 23.78
N GLN A 612 -13.61 30.99 24.92
CA GLN A 612 -13.15 31.52 26.22
C GLN A 612 -11.74 31.05 26.57
N LYS A 613 -11.40 29.79 26.27
CA LYS A 613 -10.03 29.27 26.48
C LYS A 613 -9.04 29.90 25.51
N GLU A 614 -9.43 30.08 24.24
CA GLU A 614 -8.59 30.75 23.24
C GLU A 614 -8.34 32.22 23.61
N LEU A 615 -9.33 32.94 24.15
CA LEU A 615 -9.19 34.30 24.70
C LEU A 615 -8.23 34.36 25.90
N GLN A 616 -8.24 33.35 26.77
CA GLN A 616 -7.29 33.26 27.89
C GLN A 616 -5.86 32.99 27.40
N GLU A 617 -5.72 32.14 26.39
CA GLU A 617 -4.42 31.86 25.77
C GLU A 617 -3.89 33.09 25.03
N LEU A 618 -4.74 33.79 24.29
CA LEU A 618 -4.40 35.05 23.62
C LEU A 618 -3.92 36.11 24.64
N ASP A 619 -4.61 36.27 25.76
CA ASP A 619 -4.19 37.22 26.82
C ASP A 619 -2.83 36.84 27.41
N LYS A 620 -2.53 35.55 27.54
CA LYS A 620 -1.23 35.08 27.98
C LYS A 620 -0.14 35.38 26.93
N GLU A 621 -0.37 35.02 25.67
CA GLU A 621 0.56 35.27 24.57
C GLU A 621 0.82 36.77 24.37
N ASN A 622 -0.22 37.60 24.49
CA ASN A 622 -0.11 39.05 24.43
C ASN A 622 0.71 39.64 25.60
N LYS A 623 0.62 39.05 26.80
CA LYS A 623 1.44 39.45 27.97
C LYS A 623 2.89 38.97 27.88
N ASP A 624 3.15 37.90 27.13
CA ASP A 624 4.49 37.39 26.87
C ASP A 624 5.23 38.24 25.81
N LEU A 625 4.53 39.15 25.11
CA LEU A 625 5.16 40.18 24.27
C LEU A 625 5.92 41.20 25.13
N LYS A 626 7.04 41.70 24.60
CA LYS A 626 7.80 42.78 25.25
C LYS A 626 7.02 44.09 25.26
N ALA A 627 6.19 44.30 24.25
CA ALA A 627 5.25 45.42 24.15
C ALA A 627 3.84 44.87 23.87
N PRO A 628 3.07 44.54 24.92
CA PRO A 628 1.71 44.03 24.80
C PRO A 628 0.81 44.96 23.98
N MET A 629 -0.09 44.36 23.19
CA MET A 629 -1.08 45.07 22.40
C MET A 629 -2.35 45.31 23.23
N ASP A 630 -3.09 46.38 22.92
CA ASP A 630 -4.38 46.63 23.56
C ASP A 630 -5.47 45.77 22.89
N ILE A 631 -5.63 44.56 23.42
CA ILE A 631 -6.64 43.60 22.96
C ILE A 631 -7.71 43.47 24.03
N PRO A 632 -8.98 43.84 23.71
CA PRO A 632 -10.06 43.81 24.69
C PRO A 632 -10.42 42.36 25.04
N ASN A 633 -10.47 42.07 26.33
CA ASN A 633 -10.79 40.74 26.85
C ASN A 633 -11.55 40.85 28.19
N ASP A 634 -12.76 41.40 28.18
CA ASP A 634 -13.57 41.54 29.40
C ASP A 634 -14.14 40.20 29.85
N LYS A 635 -13.73 39.75 31.03
CA LYS A 635 -14.22 38.50 31.64
C LYS A 635 -15.71 38.60 32.03
N ASN A 636 -16.19 39.79 32.37
CA ASN A 636 -17.60 39.99 32.72
C ASN A 636 -18.49 39.82 31.48
N GLU A 637 -18.09 40.37 30.33
CA GLU A 637 -18.81 40.18 29.07
C GLU A 637 -18.88 38.69 28.68
N GLN A 638 -17.77 37.96 28.85
CA GLN A 638 -17.72 36.51 28.62
C GLN A 638 -18.66 35.72 29.55
N GLU A 639 -18.62 36.00 30.86
CA GLU A 639 -19.51 35.36 31.82
C GLU A 639 -20.98 35.72 31.58
N ASP A 640 -21.25 36.92 31.08
CA ASP A 640 -22.60 37.36 30.75
C ASP A 640 -23.15 36.72 29.47
N VAL A 641 -22.31 36.41 28.48
CA VAL A 641 -22.67 35.55 27.34
C VAL A 641 -22.97 34.15 27.85
N LYS A 642 -22.06 33.56 28.63
CA LYS A 642 -22.20 32.21 29.17
C LYS A 642 -23.50 32.03 29.98
N LYS A 643 -23.80 32.97 30.88
CA LYS A 643 -25.05 32.95 31.66
C LYS A 643 -26.31 33.03 30.80
N ASP A 644 -26.31 33.82 29.73
CA ASP A 644 -27.47 33.91 28.84
C ASP A 644 -27.64 32.61 28.03
N MET A 645 -26.55 32.00 27.58
CA MET A 645 -26.53 30.70 26.90
C MET A 645 -26.98 29.54 27.83
N GLU A 646 -26.50 29.49 29.07
CA GLU A 646 -26.94 28.50 30.07
C GLU A 646 -28.44 28.63 30.38
N LYS A 647 -28.93 29.87 30.54
CA LYS A 647 -30.37 30.12 30.73
C LYS A 647 -31.19 29.73 29.51
N ALA A 648 -30.66 29.89 28.29
CA ALA A 648 -31.31 29.40 27.09
C ALA A 648 -31.43 27.87 27.11
N SER A 649 -30.34 27.15 27.43
CA SER A 649 -30.38 25.68 27.60
C SER A 649 -31.39 25.23 28.67
N GLU A 650 -31.47 25.93 29.80
CA GLU A 650 -32.45 25.63 30.86
C GLU A 650 -33.91 25.82 30.41
N GLU A 651 -34.21 26.88 29.67
CA GLU A 651 -35.57 27.12 29.16
C GLU A 651 -35.92 26.14 28.03
N LEU A 652 -34.95 25.74 27.18
CA LEU A 652 -35.14 24.70 26.17
C LEU A 652 -35.35 23.32 26.81
N GLN A 653 -34.68 23.02 27.93
CA GLN A 653 -34.94 21.81 28.72
C GLN A 653 -36.39 21.75 29.24
N LYS A 654 -36.97 22.90 29.59
CA LYS A 654 -38.39 23.05 29.97
C LYS A 654 -39.33 23.12 28.77
N GLN A 655 -38.83 22.87 27.55
CA GLN A 655 -39.57 22.97 26.28
C GLN A 655 -40.14 24.38 25.99
N ASN A 656 -39.52 25.42 26.55
CA ASN A 656 -40.01 26.80 26.44
C ASN A 656 -39.18 27.64 25.46
N GLN A 657 -39.32 27.34 24.17
CA GLN A 657 -38.60 28.02 23.08
C GLN A 657 -38.83 29.55 23.06
N GLN A 658 -40.03 30.02 23.43
CA GLN A 658 -40.35 31.46 23.44
C GLN A 658 -39.55 32.25 24.50
N LYS A 659 -39.22 31.62 25.64
CA LYS A 659 -38.36 32.25 26.67
C LYS A 659 -36.86 32.04 26.41
N ALA A 660 -36.48 30.98 25.69
CA ALA A 660 -35.10 30.77 25.27
C ALA A 660 -34.65 31.80 24.21
N LYS A 661 -35.51 32.10 23.22
CA LYS A 661 -35.22 33.03 22.11
C LYS A 661 -34.62 34.38 22.54
N PRO A 662 -35.18 35.15 23.51
CA PRO A 662 -34.58 36.41 23.93
C PRO A 662 -33.21 36.24 24.61
N LYS A 663 -32.94 35.08 25.24
CA LYS A 663 -31.64 34.76 25.83
C LYS A 663 -30.59 34.44 24.77
N GLN A 664 -30.95 33.63 23.78
CA GLN A 664 -30.10 33.34 22.62
C GLN A 664 -29.74 34.63 21.87
N LYS A 665 -30.72 35.50 21.61
CA LYS A 665 -30.48 36.81 20.95
C LYS A 665 -29.59 37.74 21.78
N SER A 666 -29.74 37.74 23.10
CA SER A 666 -28.88 38.51 24.00
C SER A 666 -27.43 38.02 23.94
N ALA A 667 -27.23 36.70 23.99
CA ALA A 667 -25.91 36.08 23.84
C ALA A 667 -25.29 36.41 22.47
N ALA A 668 -26.06 36.25 21.38
CA ALA A 668 -25.63 36.60 20.02
C ALA A 668 -25.20 38.08 19.90
N ALA A 669 -25.99 39.02 20.43
CA ALA A 669 -25.67 40.44 20.39
C ALA A 669 -24.37 40.76 21.15
N LYS A 670 -24.16 40.15 22.32
CA LYS A 670 -22.94 40.32 23.13
C LYS A 670 -21.71 39.73 22.43
N MET A 671 -21.81 38.51 21.87
CA MET A 671 -20.71 37.91 21.10
C MET A 671 -20.32 38.78 19.89
N LYS A 672 -21.31 39.34 19.20
CA LYS A 672 -21.10 40.27 18.09
C LYS A 672 -20.46 41.59 18.54
N GLN A 673 -20.86 42.10 19.70
CA GLN A 673 -20.22 43.26 20.31
C GLN A 673 -18.75 42.97 20.65
N MET A 674 -18.45 41.83 21.28
CA MET A 674 -17.06 41.44 21.58
C MET A 674 -16.20 41.37 20.32
N SER A 675 -16.71 40.75 19.24
CA SER A 675 -16.03 40.70 17.93
C SER A 675 -15.75 42.10 17.37
N GLN A 676 -16.75 42.99 17.39
CA GLN A 676 -16.61 44.36 16.88
C GLN A 676 -15.66 45.21 17.72
N THR A 677 -15.74 45.10 19.05
CA THR A 677 -14.83 45.79 19.97
C THR A 677 -13.40 45.33 19.74
N MET A 678 -13.17 44.01 19.59
CA MET A 678 -11.86 43.46 19.28
C MET A 678 -11.29 44.02 17.97
N ALA A 679 -12.05 43.96 16.87
CA ALA A 679 -11.61 44.50 15.58
C ALA A 679 -11.35 46.02 15.63
N GLN A 680 -12.18 46.78 16.35
CA GLN A 680 -12.03 48.23 16.49
C GLN A 680 -10.84 48.61 17.37
N SER A 681 -10.61 47.90 18.48
CA SER A 681 -9.46 48.10 19.35
C SER A 681 -8.16 47.79 18.64
N MET A 682 -8.08 46.71 17.85
CA MET A 682 -6.89 46.40 17.04
C MET A 682 -6.56 47.53 16.06
N GLN A 683 -7.56 47.99 15.29
CA GLN A 683 -7.36 49.10 14.34
C GLN A 683 -6.97 50.41 15.05
N SER A 684 -7.57 50.69 16.21
CA SER A 684 -7.29 51.93 16.95
C SER A 684 -5.92 51.87 17.62
N GLY A 685 -5.56 50.72 18.19
CA GLY A 685 -4.27 50.46 18.81
C GLY A 685 -3.11 50.54 17.81
N GLU A 686 -3.29 50.04 16.59
CA GLU A 686 -2.29 50.18 15.53
C GLU A 686 -2.04 51.66 15.19
N MET A 687 -3.10 52.47 15.07
CA MET A 687 -2.99 53.91 14.82
C MET A 687 -2.32 54.66 15.99
N GLU A 688 -2.70 54.36 17.23
CA GLU A 688 -2.09 54.96 18.42
C GLU A 688 -0.62 54.59 18.54
N GLN A 689 -0.27 53.33 18.30
CA GLN A 689 1.11 52.88 18.29
C GLN A 689 1.92 53.58 17.19
N MET A 690 1.37 53.72 15.98
CA MET A 690 2.03 54.44 14.89
C MET A 690 2.29 55.91 15.23
N GLN A 691 1.36 56.57 15.93
CA GLN A 691 1.54 57.94 16.42
C GLN A 691 2.63 58.03 17.50
N GLU A 692 2.64 57.08 18.44
CA GLU A 692 3.66 57.00 19.48
C GLU A 692 5.04 56.78 18.86
N ASP A 693 5.16 55.81 17.95
CA ASP A 693 6.39 55.46 17.26
C ASP A 693 6.92 56.64 16.43
N ALA A 694 6.06 57.33 15.68
CA ALA A 694 6.45 58.52 14.92
C ALA A 694 6.98 59.66 15.81
N LYS A 695 6.41 59.81 17.02
CA LYS A 695 6.86 60.79 18.02
C LYS A 695 8.20 60.39 18.63
N LEU A 696 8.38 59.13 19.00
CA LEU A 696 9.64 58.60 19.54
C LEU A 696 10.75 58.68 18.49
N LEU A 697 10.47 58.31 17.24
CA LEU A 697 11.42 58.45 16.13
C LEU A 697 11.88 59.89 15.94
N ARG A 698 10.99 60.87 16.13
CA ARG A 698 11.40 62.29 16.11
C ARG A 698 12.39 62.62 17.22
N GLN A 699 12.14 62.14 18.45
CA GLN A 699 13.05 62.36 19.58
C GLN A 699 14.40 61.65 19.39
N ILE A 700 14.37 60.42 18.86
CA ILE A 700 15.58 59.66 18.50
C ILE A 700 16.38 60.43 17.45
N LEU A 701 15.71 60.96 16.42
CA LEU A 701 16.33 61.77 15.37
C LEU A 701 16.97 63.04 15.93
N ASP A 702 16.28 63.77 16.82
CA ASP A 702 16.82 64.98 17.46
C ASP A 702 18.08 64.67 18.28
N ASN A 703 18.07 63.58 19.05
CA ASN A 703 19.22 63.13 19.83
C ASN A 703 20.38 62.65 18.94
N LEU A 704 20.07 61.95 17.84
CA LEU A 704 21.05 61.50 16.88
C LEU A 704 21.72 62.67 16.14
N LEU A 705 20.96 63.71 15.79
CA LEU A 705 21.48 64.93 15.20
C LEU A 705 22.40 65.67 16.18
N ALA A 706 22.01 65.78 17.45
CA ALA A 706 22.86 66.36 18.49
C ALA A 706 24.19 65.59 18.64
N PHE A 707 24.12 64.25 18.71
CA PHE A 707 25.29 63.37 18.71
C PHE A 707 26.18 63.59 17.47
N SER A 708 25.57 63.68 16.28
CA SER A 708 26.29 63.91 15.01
C SER A 708 27.05 65.24 15.02
N PHE A 709 26.42 66.33 15.48
CA PHE A 709 27.07 67.64 15.59
C PHE A 709 28.20 67.66 16.64
N ASP A 710 28.01 66.99 17.77
CA ASP A 710 29.04 66.89 18.80
C ASP A 710 30.25 66.07 18.30
N GLU A 711 30.02 64.99 17.56
CA GLU A 711 31.09 64.20 16.90
C GLU A 711 31.82 65.05 15.85
N GLU A 712 31.10 65.82 15.02
CA GLU A 712 31.70 66.73 14.04
C GLU A 712 32.61 67.79 14.71
N GLY A 713 32.14 68.37 15.81
CA GLY A 713 32.92 69.31 16.62
C GLY A 713 34.15 68.65 17.25
N LEU A 714 34.02 67.39 17.67
CA LEU A 714 35.12 66.61 18.24
C LEU A 714 36.17 66.24 17.18
N ILE A 715 35.77 65.89 15.96
CA ILE A 715 36.68 65.65 14.82
C ILE A 715 37.58 66.86 14.59
N LYS A 716 37.01 68.07 14.55
CA LYS A 716 37.78 69.32 14.38
C LYS A 716 38.82 69.50 15.48
N THR A 717 38.43 69.20 16.73
CA THR A 717 39.34 69.25 17.89
C THR A 717 40.44 68.19 17.79
N THR A 718 40.09 66.97 17.37
CA THR A 718 41.00 65.82 17.25
C THR A 718 42.05 66.08 16.18
N ASN A 719 41.66 66.56 15.01
CA ASN A 719 42.57 66.91 13.92
C ASN A 719 43.54 68.05 14.27
N ALA A 720 43.13 68.99 15.13
CA ALA A 720 43.99 70.06 15.62
C ALA A 720 44.91 69.64 16.79
N THR A 721 44.75 68.44 17.34
CA THR A 721 45.47 67.97 18.52
C THR A 721 46.86 67.41 18.15
N GLN A 722 47.88 67.80 18.92
CA GLN A 722 49.22 67.24 18.79
C GLN A 722 49.41 65.96 19.63
N THR A 723 50.27 65.05 19.16
CA THR A 723 50.65 63.81 19.83
C THR A 723 51.18 64.10 21.25
N ARG A 724 50.71 63.36 22.27
CA ARG A 724 51.06 63.52 23.70
C ARG A 724 50.67 64.85 24.37
N SER A 725 49.70 65.59 23.82
CA SER A 725 49.17 66.78 24.49
C SER A 725 48.12 66.45 25.55
N LEU A 726 47.99 67.30 26.59
CA LEU A 726 46.90 67.22 27.58
C LEU A 726 45.50 67.36 26.93
N GLN A 727 45.44 67.89 25.71
CA GLN A 727 44.21 68.05 24.93
C GLN A 727 43.68 66.70 24.42
N LEU A 728 44.55 65.72 24.15
CA LEU A 728 44.14 64.37 23.76
C LEU A 728 43.30 63.67 24.85
N ASN A 729 43.62 63.88 26.13
CA ASN A 729 42.82 63.36 27.24
C ASN A 729 41.40 63.92 27.26
N LYS A 730 41.23 65.19 26.86
CA LYS A 730 39.90 65.81 26.74
C LYS A 730 39.13 65.23 25.55
N VAL A 731 39.82 64.95 24.45
CA VAL A 731 39.23 64.28 23.27
C VAL A 731 38.75 62.88 23.64
N LEU A 732 39.59 62.06 24.28
CA LEU A 732 39.24 60.71 24.72
C LEU A 732 38.03 60.71 25.67
N LYS A 733 38.00 61.63 26.64
CA LYS A 733 36.86 61.76 27.55
C LYS A 733 35.58 62.11 26.79
N LYS A 734 35.62 63.10 25.90
CA LYS A 734 34.45 63.49 25.09
C LYS A 734 33.99 62.36 24.17
N GLN A 735 34.91 61.62 23.55
CA GLN A 735 34.57 60.46 22.73
C GLN A 735 33.86 59.38 23.56
N GLN A 736 34.32 59.14 24.79
CA GLN A 736 33.70 58.19 25.71
C GLN A 736 32.30 58.67 26.12
N ASP A 737 32.12 59.97 26.36
CA ASP A 737 30.81 60.57 26.65
C ASP A 737 29.85 60.39 25.46
N LEU A 738 30.32 60.64 24.23
CA LEU A 738 29.55 60.45 22.99
C LEU A 738 29.16 58.98 22.78
N LYS A 739 30.05 58.05 23.08
CA LYS A 739 29.74 56.62 23.06
C LYS A 739 28.60 56.26 24.04
N LEU A 740 28.62 56.82 25.25
CA LEU A 740 27.55 56.61 26.22
C LEU A 740 26.23 57.26 25.79
N GLN A 741 26.28 58.45 25.20
CA GLN A 741 25.10 59.13 24.65
C GLN A 741 24.47 58.34 23.50
N PHE A 742 25.28 57.86 22.56
CA PHE A 742 24.78 57.05 21.45
C PHE A 742 24.13 55.75 21.93
N LYS A 743 24.63 55.14 23.00
CA LYS A 743 23.97 53.97 23.60
C LYS A 743 22.50 54.25 23.95
N HIS A 744 22.16 55.44 24.44
CA HIS A 744 20.77 55.79 24.71
C HIS A 744 19.93 55.95 23.44
N VAL A 745 20.54 56.42 22.35
CA VAL A 745 19.91 56.50 21.03
C VAL A 745 19.63 55.09 20.49
N ASP A 746 20.61 54.19 20.57
CA ASP A 746 20.51 52.77 20.21
C ASP A 746 19.40 52.07 21.02
N ASP A 747 19.45 52.14 22.35
CA ASP A 747 18.46 51.49 23.23
C ASP A 747 17.03 51.97 22.91
N SER A 748 16.86 53.28 22.65
CA SER A 748 15.56 53.86 22.29
C SER A 748 15.10 53.43 20.90
N LEU A 749 16.00 53.42 19.92
CA LEU A 749 15.71 52.99 18.56
C LEU A 749 15.37 51.50 18.51
N PHE A 750 16.10 50.67 19.25
CA PHE A 750 15.83 49.24 19.33
C PHE A 750 14.46 48.97 19.95
N ALA A 751 14.06 49.71 21.01
CA ALA A 751 12.74 49.59 21.59
C ALA A 751 11.60 49.89 20.58
N VAL A 752 11.78 50.86 19.69
CA VAL A 752 10.82 51.13 18.60
C VAL A 752 10.89 50.02 17.55
N ALA A 753 12.09 49.52 17.24
CA ALA A 753 12.29 48.47 16.24
C ALA A 753 11.53 47.18 16.57
N LEU A 754 11.48 46.80 17.86
CA LEU A 754 10.79 45.59 18.33
C LEU A 754 9.28 45.55 17.97
N ARG A 755 8.65 46.69 17.73
CA ARG A 755 7.21 46.80 17.44
C ARG A 755 6.90 47.45 16.09
N ASN A 756 7.92 47.84 15.34
CA ASN A 756 7.77 48.52 14.06
C ASN A 756 8.54 47.80 12.94
N SER A 757 7.80 47.22 11.98
CA SER A 757 8.37 46.44 10.88
C SER A 757 9.24 47.27 9.92
N LYS A 758 9.01 48.58 9.84
CA LYS A 758 9.72 49.52 8.95
C LYS A 758 11.14 49.85 9.39
N ILE A 759 11.50 49.55 10.64
CA ILE A 759 12.89 49.67 11.09
C ILE A 759 13.62 48.41 10.64
N THR A 760 14.29 48.51 9.50
CA THR A 760 14.92 47.39 8.80
C THR A 760 16.31 47.06 9.35
N GLU A 761 16.85 45.92 8.91
CA GLU A 761 18.23 45.50 9.13
C GLU A 761 19.25 46.55 8.66
N THR A 762 18.92 47.33 7.62
CA THR A 762 19.76 48.43 7.13
C THR A 762 19.98 49.50 8.21
N ILE A 763 18.92 49.86 8.96
CA ILE A 763 19.00 50.80 10.08
C ILE A 763 19.85 50.23 11.21
N LEU A 764 19.60 48.98 11.62
CA LEU A 764 20.35 48.32 12.69
C LEU A 764 21.84 48.10 12.33
N ASN A 765 22.15 47.90 11.04
CA ASN A 765 23.54 47.81 10.59
C ASN A 765 24.30 49.14 10.72
N GLU A 766 23.68 50.29 10.42
CA GLU A 766 24.32 51.60 10.63
C GLU A 766 24.56 51.89 12.12
N VAL A 767 23.65 51.46 13.01
CA VAL A 767 23.90 51.50 14.47
C VAL A 767 25.14 50.69 14.85
N GLY A 768 25.29 49.51 14.26
CA GLY A 768 26.46 48.67 14.47
C GLY A 768 27.77 49.30 13.97
N GLU A 769 27.76 49.94 12.80
CA GLU A 769 28.91 50.67 12.27
C GLU A 769 29.32 51.85 13.17
N ILE A 770 28.35 52.55 13.76
CA ILE A 770 28.61 53.62 14.73
C ILE A 770 29.31 53.06 15.97
N HIS A 771 28.79 52.00 16.59
CA HIS A 771 29.44 51.37 17.76
C HIS A 771 30.85 50.88 17.44
N TYR A 772 31.04 50.21 16.31
CA TYR A 772 32.35 49.71 15.88
C TYR A 772 33.37 50.84 15.74
N ASN A 773 33.00 51.93 15.04
CA ASN A 773 33.92 53.04 14.82
C ASN A 773 34.12 53.91 16.07
N LEU A 774 33.14 54.01 16.97
CA LEU A 774 33.32 54.63 18.30
C LEU A 774 34.37 53.86 19.12
N ASP A 775 34.29 52.53 19.12
CA ASP A 775 35.25 51.67 19.82
C ASP A 775 36.65 51.78 19.21
N LYS A 776 36.76 51.72 17.88
CA LYS A 776 38.05 51.88 17.19
C LYS A 776 38.65 53.27 17.35
N THR A 777 37.82 54.30 17.45
CA THR A 777 38.28 55.67 17.77
C THR A 777 38.95 55.68 19.15
N LEU A 778 38.30 55.15 20.18
CA LEU A 778 38.84 55.13 21.54
C LEU A 778 40.14 54.33 21.63
N GLU A 779 40.20 53.18 20.95
CA GLU A 779 41.41 52.34 20.87
C GLU A 779 42.57 53.07 20.18
N THR A 780 42.35 53.57 18.95
CA THR A 780 43.41 54.21 18.16
C THR A 780 43.89 55.55 18.75
N LEU A 781 42.99 56.32 19.38
CA LEU A 781 43.37 57.54 20.09
C LEU A 781 44.15 57.24 21.37
N ALA A 782 43.81 56.17 22.10
CA ALA A 782 44.59 55.73 23.27
C ALA A 782 46.01 55.30 22.90
N ASP A 783 46.18 54.72 21.71
CA ASP A 783 47.48 54.37 21.11
C ASP A 783 48.23 55.59 20.53
N ASN A 784 47.74 56.82 20.76
CA ASN A 784 48.27 58.07 20.21
C ASN A 784 48.23 58.18 18.68
N ASN A 785 47.42 57.37 17.98
CA ASN A 785 47.25 57.44 16.54
C ASN A 785 46.10 58.38 16.15
N ILE A 786 46.37 59.69 16.24
CA ILE A 786 45.36 60.74 16.04
C ILE A 786 44.74 60.70 14.64
N GLN A 787 45.53 60.44 13.59
CA GLN A 787 45.02 60.41 12.21
C GLN A 787 44.04 59.24 11.98
N LYS A 788 44.36 58.04 12.49
CA LYS A 788 43.42 56.91 12.40
C LYS A 788 42.18 57.12 13.28
N GLY A 789 42.36 57.67 14.48
CA GLY A 789 41.24 58.03 15.35
C GLY A 789 40.27 59.01 14.69
N ALA A 790 40.79 60.08 14.11
CA ALA A 790 39.97 61.04 13.36
C ALA A 790 39.26 60.42 12.15
N SER A 791 39.89 59.47 11.45
CA SER A 791 39.24 58.72 10.37
C SER A 791 38.07 57.87 10.89
N HIS A 792 38.19 57.22 12.05
CA HIS A 792 37.09 56.48 12.65
C HIS A 792 35.96 57.39 13.12
N GLN A 793 36.27 58.55 13.71
CA GLN A 793 35.27 59.57 14.03
C GLN A 793 34.51 60.02 12.76
N GLN A 794 35.19 60.16 11.62
CA GLN A 794 34.54 60.51 10.36
C GLN A 794 33.60 59.40 9.85
N TYR A 795 33.93 58.13 10.08
CA TYR A 795 33.01 57.02 9.82
C TYR A 795 31.80 57.04 10.76
N VAL A 796 31.99 57.35 12.06
CA VAL A 796 30.90 57.57 13.02
C VAL A 796 29.94 58.65 12.51
N LEU A 797 30.47 59.82 12.12
CA LEU A 797 29.68 60.92 11.58
C LEU A 797 28.91 60.52 10.31
N THR A 798 29.55 59.76 9.41
CA THR A 798 28.92 59.30 8.16
C THR A 798 27.76 58.37 8.44
N SER A 799 27.94 57.37 9.32
CA SER A 799 26.87 56.43 9.69
C SER A 799 25.76 57.10 10.49
N ALA A 800 26.08 58.06 11.37
CA ALA A 800 25.08 58.84 12.10
C ALA A 800 24.17 59.63 11.14
N ASN A 801 24.75 60.25 10.10
CA ASN A 801 23.98 60.99 9.11
C ASN A 801 23.12 60.09 8.22
N ARG A 802 23.62 58.92 7.82
CA ARG A 802 22.82 57.91 7.09
C ARG A 802 21.68 57.38 7.94
N LEU A 803 21.95 57.08 9.20
CA LEU A 803 20.94 56.65 10.15
C LEU A 803 19.86 57.73 10.30
N ALA A 804 20.24 59.00 10.42
CA ALA A 804 19.29 60.11 10.48
C ALA A 804 18.41 60.21 9.21
N ASP A 805 19.01 60.04 8.02
CA ASP A 805 18.28 60.02 6.75
C ASP A 805 17.25 58.88 6.69
N TYR A 806 17.68 57.64 7.02
CA TYR A 806 16.78 56.49 7.05
C TYR A 806 15.65 56.66 8.06
N LEU A 807 15.94 57.13 9.27
CA LEU A 807 14.91 57.37 10.30
C LEU A 807 13.95 58.48 9.89
N SER A 808 14.43 59.53 9.19
CA SER A 808 13.58 60.59 8.66
C SER A 808 12.63 60.08 7.57
N ASN A 809 13.10 59.19 6.69
CA ASN A 809 12.28 58.55 5.68
C ASN A 809 11.20 57.67 6.31
N VAL A 810 11.58 56.81 7.26
CA VAL A 810 10.64 55.94 8.00
C VAL A 810 9.59 56.78 8.74
N GLN A 811 9.99 57.85 9.43
CA GLN A 811 9.06 58.77 10.10
C GLN A 811 8.12 59.46 9.09
N SER A 812 8.63 59.88 7.94
CA SER A 812 7.84 60.52 6.88
C SER A 812 6.80 59.57 6.30
N GLU A 813 7.16 58.30 6.09
CA GLU A 813 6.23 57.26 5.66
C GLU A 813 5.11 57.02 6.69
N MET A 814 5.44 56.93 7.99
CA MET A 814 4.43 56.81 9.04
C MET A 814 3.47 58.00 9.03
N ASN A 815 4.00 59.23 8.89
CA ASN A 815 3.16 60.43 8.82
C ASN A 815 2.23 60.42 7.60
N MET A 816 2.69 59.91 6.45
CA MET A 816 1.86 59.78 5.25
C MET A 816 0.76 58.74 5.42
N GLU A 817 1.06 57.59 6.03
CA GLU A 817 0.06 56.54 6.31
C GLU A 817 -1.02 57.01 7.28
N MET A 818 -0.64 57.73 8.34
CA MET A 818 -1.59 58.34 9.28
C MET A 818 -2.51 59.37 8.61
N GLN A 819 -1.99 60.18 7.67
CA GLN A 819 -2.79 61.16 6.93
C GLN A 819 -3.75 60.50 5.93
N GLY A 820 -3.38 59.36 5.36
CA GLY A 820 -4.20 58.61 4.39
C GLY A 820 -5.44 57.95 4.98
N GLN A 821 -5.46 57.65 6.29
CA GLN A 821 -6.60 57.01 6.95
C GLN A 821 -7.58 58.00 7.62
N GLY A 822 -7.23 59.29 7.74
CA GLY A 822 -8.01 60.31 8.44
C GLY A 822 -9.29 60.80 7.75
N SER A 823 -9.65 60.29 6.57
CA SER A 823 -10.81 60.77 5.79
C SER A 823 -11.74 59.62 5.37
N GLY A 824 -12.64 59.18 6.26
CA GLY A 824 -13.80 58.36 5.87
C GLY A 824 -14.36 57.44 6.95
N LYS A 825 -15.42 57.87 7.64
CA LYS A 825 -16.33 56.97 8.39
C LYS A 825 -17.14 56.13 7.38
N GLY A 826 -16.56 55.04 6.89
CA GLY A 826 -17.27 54.07 6.05
C GLY A 826 -16.50 52.77 5.95
N LYS A 827 -17.05 51.68 6.50
CA LYS A 827 -16.55 50.31 6.29
C LYS A 827 -16.57 50.00 4.78
N PRO A 828 -15.47 49.56 4.15
CA PRO A 828 -15.56 48.68 3.01
C PRO A 828 -15.67 47.23 3.51
N LYS A 829 -16.56 46.46 2.87
CA LYS A 829 -16.60 45.00 2.99
C LYS A 829 -15.30 44.38 2.44
N PRO A 830 -14.92 43.16 2.85
CA PRO A 830 -13.76 42.47 2.31
C PRO A 830 -13.97 42.23 0.80
N GLY A 831 -13.08 42.75 -0.05
CA GLY A 831 -13.09 42.44 -1.49
C GLY A 831 -12.75 43.57 -2.48
N GLN A 832 -12.53 44.81 -2.04
CA GLN A 832 -12.01 45.87 -2.92
C GLN A 832 -10.90 46.66 -2.21
N GLY A 833 -9.71 46.64 -2.78
CA GLY A 833 -8.52 47.29 -2.23
C GLY A 833 -8.75 48.78 -1.97
N LYS A 834 -8.37 49.22 -0.76
CA LYS A 834 -8.30 50.65 -0.42
C LYS A 834 -7.19 51.31 -1.26
N GLY A 835 -7.58 52.30 -2.06
CA GLY A 835 -6.72 52.94 -3.07
C GLY A 835 -5.81 54.02 -2.49
N GLY A 836 -4.55 54.03 -2.94
CA GLY A 836 -3.72 55.24 -2.94
C GLY A 836 -4.21 56.26 -3.98
N MET A 837 -3.65 57.47 -3.95
CA MET A 837 -3.99 58.59 -4.85
C MET A 837 -3.89 58.13 -6.32
N GLN A 838 -4.97 58.29 -7.10
CA GLN A 838 -5.01 57.81 -8.48
C GLN A 838 -4.33 58.82 -9.41
N LEU A 839 -3.87 58.36 -10.59
CA LEU A 839 -3.21 59.23 -11.55
C LEU A 839 -4.03 60.49 -11.95
N PRO A 840 -5.37 60.43 -12.11
CA PRO A 840 -6.19 61.62 -12.34
C PRO A 840 -6.14 62.63 -11.18
N ASP A 841 -6.05 62.16 -9.94
CA ASP A 841 -5.91 63.01 -8.75
C ASP A 841 -4.55 63.71 -8.74
N ILE A 842 -3.49 63.00 -9.13
CA ILE A 842 -2.12 63.53 -9.25
C ILE A 842 -2.07 64.61 -10.34
N ILE A 843 -2.71 64.39 -11.50
CA ILE A 843 -2.80 65.37 -12.59
C ILE A 843 -3.50 66.65 -12.12
N LYS A 844 -4.63 66.51 -11.41
CA LYS A 844 -5.41 67.64 -10.92
C LYS A 844 -4.65 68.44 -9.86
N GLN A 845 -3.94 67.77 -8.96
CA GLN A 845 -3.11 68.46 -7.97
C GLN A 845 -1.87 69.11 -8.59
N GLN A 846 -1.26 68.47 -9.60
CA GLN A 846 -0.15 69.04 -10.38
C GLN A 846 -0.58 70.29 -11.16
N GLU A 847 -1.82 70.34 -11.66
CA GLU A 847 -2.40 71.52 -12.29
C GLU A 847 -2.63 72.65 -11.29
N GLY A 848 -3.14 72.34 -10.10
CA GLY A 848 -3.28 73.30 -9.00
C GLY A 848 -1.95 73.93 -8.57
N LEU A 849 -0.84 73.18 -8.62
CA LEU A 849 0.50 73.72 -8.39
C LEU A 849 0.94 74.72 -9.46
N GLY A 850 0.65 74.44 -10.73
CA GLY A 850 0.91 75.37 -11.83
C GLY A 850 0.13 76.69 -11.67
N GLU A 851 -1.11 76.62 -11.20
CA GLU A 851 -1.94 77.79 -10.90
C GLU A 851 -1.42 78.57 -9.69
N LYS A 852 -1.10 77.90 -8.56
CA LYS A 852 -0.48 78.54 -7.39
C LYS A 852 0.83 79.25 -7.75
N MET A 853 1.62 78.64 -8.63
CA MET A 853 2.86 79.23 -9.14
C MET A 853 2.60 80.47 -10.00
N LYS A 854 1.56 80.44 -10.85
CA LYS A 854 1.15 81.57 -11.70
C LYS A 854 0.62 82.74 -10.88
N ASP A 855 -0.07 82.47 -9.77
CA ASP A 855 -0.52 83.49 -8.82
C ASP A 855 0.64 84.06 -8.00
N GLY A 856 1.66 83.24 -7.69
CA GLY A 856 2.93 83.69 -7.07
C GLY A 856 3.80 84.59 -7.95
N MET A 857 3.51 84.69 -9.26
CA MET A 857 4.22 85.53 -10.23
C MET A 857 3.59 86.92 -10.48
N LYS A 858 2.41 87.21 -9.90
CA LYS A 858 1.76 88.52 -10.07
C LYS A 858 2.42 89.58 -9.17
N PRO A 859 2.81 90.77 -9.67
CA PRO A 859 3.28 91.86 -8.82
C PRO A 859 2.16 92.32 -7.89
N GLY A 860 2.46 92.47 -6.59
CA GLY A 860 1.46 92.71 -5.56
C GLY A 860 0.68 94.01 -5.72
N ASP A 861 -0.65 93.89 -5.80
CA ASP A 861 -1.57 94.98 -5.50
C ASP A 861 -1.67 95.18 -3.98
N LYS A 862 -1.54 96.44 -3.57
CA LYS A 862 -1.60 96.92 -2.19
C LYS A 862 -2.91 96.50 -1.48
N PRO A 863 -2.85 96.02 -0.23
CA PRO A 863 -3.99 96.10 0.69
C PRO A 863 -4.06 97.50 1.32
N GLY A 864 -5.20 98.15 1.18
CA GLY A 864 -5.49 99.47 1.73
C GLY A 864 -5.95 99.49 3.19
N ASP A 865 -5.67 100.63 3.83
CA ASP A 865 -6.43 101.40 4.82
C ASP A 865 -7.17 100.72 5.98
N LYS A 866 -6.69 101.02 7.21
CA LYS A 866 -7.40 101.79 8.26
C LYS A 866 -6.48 102.12 9.48
N PRO A 867 -6.81 103.10 10.36
CA PRO A 867 -5.95 104.27 10.62
C PRO A 867 -5.54 104.53 12.10
N GLY A 868 -4.52 105.40 12.30
CA GLY A 868 -4.08 105.99 13.59
C GLY A 868 -3.00 105.17 14.30
N GLU A 869 -1.91 105.70 14.86
CA GLU A 869 -1.64 106.99 15.49
C GLU A 869 -0.14 107.40 15.37
N LYS A 870 0.14 108.66 15.78
CA LYS A 870 1.35 109.49 15.61
C LYS A 870 2.68 108.93 16.16
N SER A 871 3.80 109.28 15.52
CA SER A 871 4.70 110.39 15.94
C SER A 871 6.04 110.44 15.20
N GLY A 872 6.47 111.66 14.85
CA GLY A 872 7.86 112.18 14.77
C GLY A 872 8.79 111.62 13.68
N GLN A 873 9.01 112.35 12.58
CA GLN A 873 10.10 113.33 12.37
C GLN A 873 11.52 112.74 12.30
N GLY A 874 12.17 112.89 11.14
CA GLY A 874 13.63 112.79 11.03
C GLY A 874 14.20 112.59 9.61
N LYS A 875 14.22 113.65 8.80
CA LYS A 875 15.20 113.85 7.70
C LYS A 875 16.63 113.72 8.29
N GLN A 876 17.70 113.30 7.61
CA GLN A 876 18.24 113.90 6.38
C GLN A 876 19.50 113.14 5.90
N LYS A 877 19.59 112.98 4.57
CA LYS A 877 20.74 112.91 3.65
C LYS A 877 22.18 112.70 4.17
N GLY A 878 22.85 111.74 3.54
CA GLY A 878 24.28 111.79 3.18
C GLY A 878 24.49 111.03 1.86
N GLN A 879 25.11 111.68 0.88
CA GLN A 879 25.12 111.36 -0.54
C GLN A 879 26.55 111.04 -1.00
N SER A 880 26.69 110.14 -1.99
CA SER A 880 27.70 110.10 -3.08
C SER A 880 28.50 108.80 -3.21
N GLY A 881 28.43 108.21 -4.41
CA GLY A 881 29.39 107.22 -4.92
C GLY A 881 28.80 106.22 -5.92
N GLU A 882 28.46 106.66 -7.13
CA GLU A 882 28.15 105.81 -8.29
C GLU A 882 29.38 105.02 -8.77
N ASN A 883 29.24 103.70 -8.86
CA ASN A 883 29.45 102.97 -10.11
C ASN A 883 28.71 101.63 -10.02
N GLY A 884 27.82 101.39 -10.97
CA GLY A 884 26.88 100.28 -10.97
C GLY A 884 27.46 98.96 -11.46
N GLU A 885 27.09 97.90 -10.77
CA GLU A 885 26.77 96.59 -11.35
C GLU A 885 25.41 96.18 -10.79
N GLU A 886 24.61 95.57 -11.65
CA GLU A 886 23.18 95.34 -11.50
C GLU A 886 22.80 94.69 -10.16
N GLY A 887 21.93 95.39 -9.43
CA GLY A 887 21.40 94.94 -8.16
C GLY A 887 20.53 93.70 -8.30
N GLU A 888 20.97 92.63 -7.64
CA GLU A 888 20.09 91.63 -7.04
C GLU A 888 19.22 92.33 -5.99
N ASN A 889 18.03 92.75 -6.39
CA ASN A 889 16.95 92.99 -5.43
C ASN A 889 15.73 92.19 -5.89
N GLY A 890 15.48 91.09 -5.17
CA GLY A 890 14.54 90.05 -5.59
C GLY A 890 14.04 89.15 -4.45
N SER A 891 13.58 89.77 -3.36
CA SER A 891 12.51 89.26 -2.46
C SER A 891 12.75 87.99 -1.61
N GLU A 892 13.21 88.20 -0.36
CA GLU A 892 13.04 87.29 0.79
C GLU A 892 11.56 86.95 1.13
N GLY A 893 10.58 87.59 0.48
CA GLY A 893 9.14 87.33 0.66
C GLY A 893 8.59 86.09 -0.07
N ASN A 894 9.37 85.44 -0.94
CA ASN A 894 8.90 84.29 -1.74
C ASN A 894 9.48 82.92 -1.32
N ALA A 895 10.45 82.87 -0.41
CA ALA A 895 11.11 81.62 0.00
C ALA A 895 10.14 80.62 0.67
N GLY A 896 9.22 81.10 1.51
CA GLY A 896 8.22 80.24 2.17
C GLY A 896 7.24 79.59 1.19
N LYS A 897 6.76 80.35 0.20
CA LYS A 897 5.86 79.84 -0.86
C LYS A 897 6.58 78.88 -1.80
N VAL A 898 7.84 79.14 -2.13
CA VAL A 898 8.67 78.22 -2.93
C VAL A 898 8.86 76.89 -2.19
N LEU A 899 9.11 76.93 -0.88
CA LEU A 899 9.30 75.74 -0.05
C LEU A 899 8.01 74.92 0.11
N GLU A 900 6.85 75.58 0.24
CA GLU A 900 5.53 74.93 0.27
C GLU A 900 5.22 74.22 -1.06
N ILE A 901 5.42 74.90 -2.20
CA ILE A 901 5.23 74.34 -3.53
C ILE A 901 6.23 73.21 -3.81
N LEU A 902 7.48 73.32 -3.35
CA LEU A 902 8.48 72.26 -3.46
C LEU A 902 8.03 70.99 -2.71
N LYS A 903 7.49 71.15 -1.51
CA LYS A 903 7.01 70.04 -0.68
C LYS A 903 5.81 69.34 -1.33
N GLU A 904 4.84 70.11 -1.81
CA GLU A 904 3.69 69.57 -2.55
C GLU A 904 4.15 68.87 -3.85
N GLN A 905 5.14 69.42 -4.56
CA GLN A 905 5.70 68.82 -5.77
C GLN A 905 6.40 67.47 -5.50
N GLN A 906 7.12 67.34 -4.38
CA GLN A 906 7.74 66.08 -3.95
C GLN A 906 6.71 65.02 -3.60
N GLN A 907 5.64 65.41 -2.88
CA GLN A 907 4.54 64.50 -2.56
C GLN A 907 3.88 63.94 -3.83
N LEU A 908 3.68 64.78 -4.85
CA LEU A 908 3.11 64.33 -6.14
C LEU A 908 4.04 63.39 -6.89
N ARG A 909 5.36 63.61 -6.83
CA ARG A 909 6.33 62.70 -7.43
C ARG A 909 6.33 61.34 -6.76
N ASP A 910 6.29 61.30 -5.44
CA ASP A 910 6.32 60.06 -4.69
C ASP A 910 4.99 59.29 -4.84
N ALA A 911 3.85 60.01 -4.88
CA ALA A 911 2.55 59.43 -5.23
C ALA A 911 2.53 58.85 -6.65
N LEU A 912 3.13 59.55 -7.62
CA LEU A 912 3.24 59.08 -9.00
C LEU A 912 4.12 57.82 -9.09
N GLN A 913 5.25 57.79 -8.38
CA GLN A 913 6.13 56.62 -8.36
C GLN A 913 5.40 55.38 -7.81
N LYS A 914 4.67 55.53 -6.70
CA LYS A 914 3.86 54.45 -6.12
C LYS A 914 2.73 54.00 -7.05
N ALA A 915 2.07 54.93 -7.74
CA ALA A 915 1.04 54.60 -8.72
C ALA A 915 1.62 53.82 -9.92
N LEU A 916 2.81 54.20 -10.40
CA LEU A 916 3.51 53.51 -11.50
C LEU A 916 3.99 52.12 -11.11
N GLU A 917 4.49 51.93 -9.89
CA GLU A 917 4.90 50.63 -9.35
C GLU A 917 3.71 49.68 -9.21
N LYS A 918 2.57 50.20 -8.75
CA LYS A 918 1.32 49.44 -8.63
C LYS A 918 0.79 48.94 -9.98
N GLU A 919 0.89 49.76 -11.01
CA GLU A 919 0.43 49.43 -12.38
C GLU A 919 1.51 48.72 -13.22
N GLY A 920 2.68 48.39 -12.64
CA GLY A 920 3.77 47.70 -13.36
C GLY A 920 4.39 48.52 -14.50
N MET A 921 4.25 49.86 -14.45
CA MET A 921 4.58 50.80 -15.51
C MET A 921 5.84 51.66 -15.22
N THR A 922 6.73 51.19 -14.34
CA THR A 922 7.96 51.90 -13.95
C THR A 922 8.81 52.36 -15.14
N GLY A 923 8.85 51.62 -16.25
CA GLY A 923 9.57 52.03 -17.46
C GLY A 923 8.95 53.18 -18.25
N GLN A 924 7.61 53.28 -18.31
CA GLN A 924 6.88 54.28 -19.10
C GLN A 924 6.67 55.59 -18.32
N GLY A 925 6.64 55.54 -16.98
CA GLY A 925 6.50 56.71 -16.12
C GLY A 925 7.79 57.42 -15.72
N GLN A 926 8.96 56.87 -16.08
CA GLN A 926 10.26 57.43 -15.69
C GLN A 926 10.48 58.86 -16.23
N ASN A 927 9.94 59.19 -17.40
CA ASN A 927 10.06 60.53 -17.98
C ASN A 927 9.32 61.59 -17.14
N ALA A 928 8.10 61.28 -16.70
CA ALA A 928 7.32 62.16 -15.82
C ALA A 928 8.00 62.35 -14.46
N LEU A 929 8.55 61.29 -13.87
CA LEU A 929 9.32 61.36 -12.61
C LEU A 929 10.59 62.22 -12.76
N ASN A 930 11.29 62.12 -13.89
CA ASN A 930 12.47 62.94 -14.16
C ASN A 930 12.12 64.42 -14.35
N GLN A 931 11.00 64.72 -15.01
CA GLN A 931 10.51 66.10 -15.16
C GLN A 931 10.09 66.72 -13.83
N MET A 932 9.46 65.94 -12.93
CA MET A 932 9.17 66.38 -11.56
C MET A 932 10.44 66.72 -10.78
N LYS A 933 11.48 65.87 -10.86
CA LYS A 933 12.79 66.15 -10.23
C LYS A 933 13.49 67.39 -10.80
N ASP A 934 13.33 67.64 -12.09
CA ASP A 934 13.91 68.83 -12.76
C ASP A 934 13.16 70.11 -12.35
N ILE A 935 11.83 70.05 -12.20
CA ILE A 935 11.02 71.15 -11.64
C ILE A 935 11.42 71.45 -10.20
N GLU A 936 11.62 70.43 -9.35
CA GLU A 936 12.12 70.60 -7.98
C GLU A 936 13.48 71.33 -7.96
N LYS A 937 14.44 70.89 -8.78
CA LYS A 937 15.75 71.54 -8.90
C LYS A 937 15.64 72.98 -9.39
N GLN A 938 14.73 73.27 -10.31
CA GLN A 938 14.51 74.63 -10.81
C GLN A 938 13.81 75.53 -9.80
N LEU A 939 12.86 75.01 -9.02
CA LEU A 939 12.23 75.73 -7.92
C LEU A 939 13.28 76.13 -6.86
N ILE A 940 14.21 75.23 -6.53
CA ILE A 940 15.33 75.52 -5.60
C ILE A 940 16.28 76.58 -6.18
N ASN A 941 16.73 76.41 -7.43
CA ASN A 941 17.79 77.23 -7.99
C ASN A 941 17.32 78.60 -8.52
N LYS A 942 16.06 78.70 -8.95
CA LYS A 942 15.57 79.85 -9.72
C LYS A 942 14.23 80.41 -9.22
N GLY A 943 13.56 79.75 -8.27
CA GLY A 943 12.26 80.19 -7.75
C GLY A 943 11.15 80.25 -8.81
N PHE A 944 10.19 81.16 -8.63
CA PHE A 944 9.06 81.33 -9.54
C PHE A 944 9.43 82.10 -10.82
N LYS A 945 10.15 81.45 -11.75
CA LYS A 945 10.43 81.98 -13.11
C LYS A 945 9.56 81.33 -14.18
N ASN A 946 9.28 82.08 -15.25
CA ASN A 946 8.42 81.63 -16.36
C ASN A 946 8.94 80.32 -16.99
N GLU A 947 10.27 80.12 -17.00
CA GLU A 947 10.92 78.86 -17.40
C GLU A 947 10.42 77.65 -16.59
N THR A 948 10.36 77.77 -15.27
CA THR A 948 9.90 76.71 -14.35
C THR A 948 8.41 76.44 -14.52
N LEU A 949 7.61 77.49 -14.79
CA LEU A 949 6.18 77.37 -15.08
C LEU A 949 5.93 76.62 -16.40
N GLN A 950 6.72 76.91 -17.44
CA GLN A 950 6.66 76.18 -18.71
C GLN A 950 7.01 74.69 -18.53
N LYS A 951 7.96 74.35 -17.64
CA LYS A 951 8.24 72.94 -17.30
C LYS A 951 7.09 72.27 -16.56
N MET A 952 6.42 72.96 -15.63
CA MET A 952 5.21 72.43 -14.97
C MET A 952 4.07 72.19 -15.97
N LEU A 953 3.89 73.08 -16.96
CA LEU A 953 2.91 72.90 -18.03
C LEU A 953 3.26 71.72 -18.95
N ASN A 954 4.54 71.51 -19.24
CA ASN A 954 5.00 70.34 -20.01
C ASN A 954 4.82 69.02 -19.24
N LEU A 955 5.07 69.03 -17.92
CA LEU A 955 4.83 67.87 -17.05
C LEU A 955 3.35 67.46 -17.08
N LYS A 956 2.41 68.41 -17.09
CA LYS A 956 0.98 68.11 -17.25
C LYS A 956 0.70 67.32 -18.53
N TYR A 957 1.36 67.68 -19.64
CA TYR A 957 1.19 66.96 -20.91
C TYR A 957 1.71 65.52 -20.85
N GLU A 958 2.86 65.28 -20.19
CA GLU A 958 3.38 63.92 -19.98
C GLU A 958 2.50 63.10 -19.04
N LEU A 959 1.94 63.70 -17.98
CA LEU A 959 1.01 63.00 -17.10
C LEU A 959 -0.31 62.63 -17.80
N LEU A 960 -0.86 63.51 -18.64
CA LEU A 960 -2.05 63.22 -19.45
C LEU A 960 -1.77 62.11 -20.49
N LYS A 961 -0.56 62.07 -21.04
CA LYS A 961 -0.11 61.00 -21.94
C LYS A 961 0.03 59.67 -21.21
N LEU A 962 0.52 59.70 -19.97
CA LEU A 962 0.60 58.55 -19.08
C LEU A 962 -0.79 58.03 -18.70
N GLU A 963 -1.73 58.91 -18.38
CA GLU A 963 -3.13 58.55 -18.09
C GLU A 963 -3.79 57.86 -19.29
N LYS A 964 -3.55 58.38 -20.50
CA LYS A 964 -4.04 57.78 -21.73
C LYS A 964 -3.40 56.40 -21.99
N ALA A 965 -2.11 56.22 -21.64
CA ALA A 965 -1.43 54.93 -21.76
C ALA A 965 -1.98 53.89 -20.78
N ILE A 966 -2.29 54.29 -19.54
CA ILE A 966 -2.93 53.43 -18.53
C ILE A 966 -4.36 53.06 -18.96
N GLN A 967 -5.14 54.02 -19.49
CA GLN A 967 -6.48 53.74 -20.02
C GLN A 967 -6.45 52.76 -21.20
N GLN A 968 -5.47 52.87 -22.10
CA GLN A 968 -5.31 51.95 -23.23
C GLN A 968 -4.84 50.55 -22.80
N GLN A 969 -4.08 50.43 -21.71
CA GLN A 969 -3.68 49.14 -21.14
C GLN A 969 -4.84 48.45 -20.41
N GLY A 970 -5.79 49.22 -19.86
CA GLY A 970 -7.02 48.72 -19.23
C GLY A 970 -8.00 48.04 -20.19
N GLU A 971 -7.98 48.37 -21.49
CA GLU A 971 -8.86 47.79 -22.51
C GLU A 971 -8.46 46.36 -22.94
N ASP A 972 -7.23 45.91 -22.66
CA ASP A 972 -6.71 44.60 -23.07
C ASP A 972 -6.62 43.57 -21.93
N THR A 973 -7.46 43.71 -20.91
CA THR A 973 -7.63 42.69 -19.87
C THR A 973 -8.67 41.66 -20.30
N LYS A 974 -8.29 40.80 -21.27
CA LYS A 974 -8.89 39.45 -21.34
C LYS A 974 -8.62 38.77 -20.01
N ARG A 975 -9.63 38.80 -19.17
CA ARG A 975 -9.83 38.05 -17.93
C ARG A 975 -9.19 36.66 -18.07
N GLN A 976 -7.95 36.50 -17.61
CA GLN A 976 -7.48 35.18 -17.18
C GLN A 976 -8.16 34.92 -15.85
N SER A 977 -9.42 34.49 -15.95
CA SER A 977 -10.06 33.73 -14.90
C SER A 977 -9.19 32.50 -14.69
N LYS A 978 -8.33 32.51 -13.67
CA LYS A 978 -8.00 31.25 -13.00
C LYS A 978 -9.25 30.85 -12.23
N THR A 979 -10.21 30.31 -12.97
CA THR A 979 -11.24 29.44 -12.42
C THR A 979 -10.49 28.37 -11.63
N ASN A 980 -11.08 27.94 -10.52
CA ASN A 980 -10.48 26.93 -9.65
C ASN A 980 -10.29 25.59 -10.40
N ASP A 981 -9.17 25.45 -11.11
CA ASP A 981 -8.78 24.20 -11.78
C ASP A 981 -8.01 23.26 -10.85
N LYS A 982 -7.90 23.59 -9.56
CA LYS A 982 -7.47 22.64 -8.53
C LYS A 982 -8.68 22.19 -7.73
N ASN A 983 -9.59 21.48 -8.40
CA ASN A 983 -10.02 20.23 -7.80
C ASN A 983 -8.73 19.44 -7.56
N TYR A 984 -8.36 19.25 -6.29
CA TYR A 984 -7.28 18.33 -5.92
C TYR A 984 -7.73 16.92 -6.32
N ASN A 985 -7.60 16.60 -7.61
CA ASN A 985 -7.55 15.23 -8.09
C ASN A 985 -6.13 14.77 -7.76
N GLY A 986 -6.01 13.86 -6.81
CA GLY A 986 -4.75 13.32 -6.31
C GLY A 986 -3.91 12.68 -7.42
N SER A 987 -3.15 13.48 -8.17
CA SER A 987 -1.95 12.99 -8.83
C SER A 987 -0.92 12.79 -7.73
N SER A 988 -0.42 11.56 -7.57
CA SER A 988 0.61 11.23 -6.59
C SER A 988 1.72 12.28 -6.61
N THR A 989 1.90 12.99 -5.49
CA THR A 989 3.06 13.87 -5.29
C THR A 989 4.31 13.03 -5.60
N PRO A 990 5.25 13.51 -6.45
CA PRO A 990 6.44 12.74 -6.74
C PRO A 990 7.14 12.39 -5.43
N LEU A 991 7.43 11.09 -5.24
CA LEU A 991 8.11 10.59 -4.04
C LEU A 991 9.39 11.39 -3.81
N SER A 992 9.61 11.85 -2.57
CA SER A 992 10.83 12.57 -2.21
C SER A 992 12.06 11.71 -2.47
N LYS A 993 13.21 12.35 -2.67
CA LYS A 993 14.46 11.64 -2.96
C LYS A 993 14.83 10.70 -1.81
N GLU A 994 14.67 11.18 -0.58
CA GLU A 994 14.94 10.44 0.66
C GLU A 994 14.08 9.19 0.76
N LEU A 995 12.79 9.29 0.42
CA LEU A 995 11.88 8.15 0.41
C LEU A 995 12.24 7.15 -0.69
N LYS A 996 12.61 7.60 -1.89
CA LYS A 996 13.10 6.72 -2.96
C LYS A 996 14.36 5.97 -2.56
N ASP A 997 15.33 6.66 -1.96
CA ASP A 997 16.58 6.06 -1.51
C ASP A 997 16.33 5.02 -0.40
N TYR A 998 15.42 5.32 0.54
CA TYR A 998 14.98 4.37 1.57
C TYR A 998 14.30 3.14 0.95
N LEU A 999 13.35 3.32 0.04
CA LEU A 999 12.65 2.22 -0.63
C LEU A 999 13.61 1.33 -1.41
N ASN A 1000 14.56 1.91 -2.14
CA ASN A 1000 15.59 1.16 -2.85
C ASN A 1000 16.47 0.33 -1.88
N SER A 1001 16.80 0.88 -0.70
CA SER A 1001 17.57 0.14 0.31
C SER A 1001 16.81 -1.07 0.87
N VAL A 1002 15.49 -0.94 1.06
CA VAL A 1002 14.61 -2.03 1.52
C VAL A 1002 14.39 -3.05 0.40
N GLU A 1003 14.22 -2.59 -0.85
CA GLU A 1003 14.02 -3.47 -2.01
C GLU A 1003 15.25 -4.35 -2.28
N ILE A 1004 16.47 -3.81 -2.14
CA ILE A 1004 17.71 -4.57 -2.30
C ILE A 1004 17.84 -5.70 -1.27
N LEU A 1005 17.42 -5.46 -0.01
CA LEU A 1005 17.41 -6.47 1.04
C LEU A 1005 16.40 -7.60 0.75
N ASN A 1006 15.22 -7.26 0.23
CA ASN A 1006 14.16 -8.24 -0.02
C ASN A 1006 14.33 -9.03 -1.32
N ARG A 1007 15.09 -8.53 -2.31
CA ARG A 1007 15.41 -9.27 -3.55
C ARG A 1007 16.37 -10.45 -3.36
N GLN A 1008 16.91 -10.67 -2.16
CA GLN A 1008 17.83 -11.78 -1.86
C GLN A 1008 17.15 -13.12 -1.53
N SER A 1009 15.83 -13.20 -1.37
CA SER A 1009 15.12 -14.48 -1.24
C SER A 1009 14.66 -15.00 -2.61
N LEU A 1010 15.46 -15.93 -3.17
CA LEU A 1010 15.07 -16.66 -4.38
C LEU A 1010 13.79 -17.47 -4.13
N PRO A 1011 12.86 -17.57 -5.10
CA PRO A 1011 11.72 -18.47 -4.98
C PRO A 1011 12.22 -19.92 -4.93
N LEU A 1012 12.09 -20.55 -3.76
CA LEU A 1012 12.43 -21.95 -3.57
C LEU A 1012 11.44 -22.82 -4.36
N GLN A 1013 11.91 -23.91 -5.00
CA GLN A 1013 11.00 -24.85 -5.64
C GLN A 1013 9.99 -25.41 -4.62
N PRO A 1014 8.77 -25.79 -5.02
CA PRO A 1014 7.68 -26.20 -4.10
C PRO A 1014 8.09 -27.27 -3.08
N ASN A 1015 8.92 -28.21 -3.53
CA ASN A 1015 9.50 -29.31 -2.77
C ASN A 1015 10.48 -28.84 -1.67
N PHE A 1016 11.14 -27.69 -1.84
CA PHE A 1016 11.97 -27.06 -0.80
C PHE A 1016 11.15 -26.20 0.15
N ASN A 1017 10.11 -25.50 -0.33
CA ASN A 1017 9.17 -24.78 0.55
C ASN A 1017 8.49 -25.71 1.55
N GLN A 1018 8.09 -26.92 1.12
CA GLN A 1018 7.49 -27.92 1.99
C GLN A 1018 8.47 -28.46 3.05
N LYS A 1019 9.76 -28.63 2.69
CA LYS A 1019 10.81 -29.00 3.66
C LYS A 1019 11.12 -27.89 4.67
N VAL A 1020 11.13 -26.64 4.22
CA VAL A 1020 11.34 -25.46 5.09
C VAL A 1020 10.17 -25.29 6.06
N GLN A 1021 8.92 -25.41 5.60
CA GLN A 1021 7.75 -25.39 6.49
C GLN A 1021 7.75 -26.55 7.50
N ASN A 1022 8.17 -27.75 7.10
CA ASN A 1022 8.31 -28.87 8.03
C ASN A 1022 9.44 -28.68 9.03
N TYR A 1023 10.54 -28.00 8.63
CA TYR A 1023 11.64 -27.65 9.52
C TYR A 1023 11.23 -26.63 10.59
N PHE A 1024 10.46 -25.59 10.22
CA PHE A 1024 9.98 -24.58 11.17
C PHE A 1024 8.83 -25.08 12.05
N LYS A 1025 8.03 -26.06 11.63
CA LYS A 1025 7.02 -26.72 12.47
C LYS A 1025 7.61 -27.67 13.54
N GLY A 1026 8.90 -28.01 13.44
CA GLY A 1026 9.55 -28.95 14.36
C GLY A 1026 10.21 -28.30 15.59
N ASN A 1027 10.25 -26.96 15.66
CA ASN A 1027 10.97 -26.21 16.70
C ASN A 1027 10.13 -25.07 17.35
N ASP A 1028 8.80 -25.15 17.28
CA ASP A 1028 7.90 -24.34 18.12
C ASP A 1028 7.41 -25.13 19.34
#